data_AF-A0A1B2J0I1-F1
#
_entry.id   AF-A0A1B2J0I1-F1
#
_cell.length_a   1.000
_cell.length_b   1.000
_cell.length_c   1.000
_cell.angle_alpha   90.00
_cell.angle_beta   90.00
_cell.angle_gamma   90.00
#
_symmetry.space_group_name_H-M   'P 1'
#
loop_
_entity.id
_entity.type
_entity.pdbx_description
1 polymer ?
#
loop_
_entity_poly.entity_id
_entity_poly.type
_entity_poly.pdbx_seq_one_letter_code
_entity_poly.pdbx_strand_id
1 'polypeptide(L)'
;MKLAAIVGTNADTSYNRTLLTYMQRYFAAEIDIDILEIKDLPLFNESTTETPAAVLNMAKTISEADGVIISAPEYDHGVTAALKSALEWLSYSVHPLAQKPVMIVGVSLGKQGTDLAQVNLRQVLDAPGVDAYVMPGHQFLLSNGPEAFDQNGDLKDSSCVDWMKTCMNSFTSFVKTMTQQGGDLVDTIKWDAVYDNLVIGFGGAGATAARFAADAGAKVLLVDAAPLGHEGGNTRYAAQLLNSGADYDQLLAYYKSLYAPKDYDEAMLETYVHGMTKLPEYLRQDLGVTPVSAKKDLHLVNYTLPEYPEFKGHETVDFTLVHKGIFDASLWKLLRQKVLDRKDSIDIWLSSPARHLIQDPQTKMILGAQIERNGELLNIRAVNGVVLTVGGFENNRDMVQNFLGATHLTPLGSLYNQGDGIRMGEEIGAKFWHMSNYEALGILNGMVFAVPEGERGHYINPTYTKLFTGAIFLAGDDGSRYTKEDEQNRHGHVYEQGQWHVVRPNEHPHLVFDAKQWEALLHDDESPYTDWYDQVISAPTIAELAAKIGADPAILARTVAQFNHFAAAGEDFKFGRLGDTMRAFAEDGPYYAVAVNHDVLNTQGGPQRNARAEVLAADGTPIPHLYSAGELGGINANMYQAGGNLAECLIFGKIAGTNAATAKTTEKVALQAALPKYGHNDITTSDDLASITLGPDQYLGQSNEGIGGQVVVRVTAKAGTITNVEIVREHESDDVAAEALSTLPQRIVTENTADVDAVSGASSSSRAIKNAVKDALKQL
;
A
#
# COMPACT_ATOMS: atom_id res chain seq x y z
N MET A 1 -34.76 23.85 0.32
CA MET A 1 -34.68 23.49 -1.11
C MET A 1 -35.39 24.58 -1.89
N LYS A 2 -34.79 25.06 -2.98
CA LYS A 2 -35.34 26.09 -3.86
C LYS A 2 -35.76 25.46 -5.19
N LEU A 3 -37.02 25.60 -5.59
CA LEU A 3 -37.54 25.08 -6.85
C LEU A 3 -38.05 26.23 -7.73
N ALA A 4 -37.89 26.10 -9.04
CA ALA A 4 -38.57 26.96 -10.02
C ALA A 4 -39.81 26.25 -10.56
N ALA A 5 -40.95 26.92 -10.68
CA ALA A 5 -42.20 26.33 -11.16
C ALA A 5 -42.75 27.07 -12.38
N ILE A 6 -42.69 26.46 -13.56
CA ILE A 6 -43.11 27.06 -14.82
C ILE A 6 -44.60 26.83 -15.07
N VAL A 7 -45.35 27.91 -15.27
CA VAL A 7 -46.75 27.88 -15.71
C VAL A 7 -46.79 27.59 -17.21
N GLY A 8 -47.20 26.39 -17.65
CA GLY A 8 -47.11 25.97 -19.05
C GLY A 8 -48.19 26.54 -20.00
N THR A 9 -48.73 27.72 -19.72
CA THR A 9 -49.68 28.41 -20.60
C THR A 9 -49.53 29.92 -20.50
N ASN A 10 -49.82 30.62 -21.60
CA ASN A 10 -49.91 32.07 -21.64
C ASN A 10 -51.32 32.62 -21.36
N ALA A 11 -52.28 31.77 -20.94
CA ALA A 11 -53.64 32.20 -20.63
C ALA A 11 -53.70 33.05 -19.34
N ASP A 12 -54.52 34.12 -19.37
CA ASP A 12 -54.77 34.99 -18.20
C ASP A 12 -55.32 34.21 -17.00
N THR A 13 -56.16 33.20 -17.26
CA THR A 13 -56.71 32.29 -16.24
C THR A 13 -56.27 30.87 -16.52
N SER A 14 -55.76 30.16 -15.51
CA SER A 14 -55.22 28.80 -15.67
C SER A 14 -55.32 28.01 -14.37
N TYR A 15 -55.92 26.81 -14.41
CA TYR A 15 -55.90 25.88 -13.28
C TYR A 15 -54.50 25.29 -13.02
N ASN A 16 -53.60 25.31 -14.01
CA ASN A 16 -52.21 24.92 -13.81
C ASN A 16 -51.47 25.96 -12.94
N ARG A 17 -51.78 27.25 -13.14
CA ARG A 17 -51.32 28.32 -12.25
C ARG A 17 -51.89 28.13 -10.84
N THR A 18 -53.21 27.89 -10.73
CA THR A 18 -53.86 27.60 -9.45
C THR A 18 -53.18 26.43 -8.71
N LEU A 19 -52.88 25.34 -9.42
CA LEU A 19 -52.18 24.18 -8.85
C LEU A 19 -50.78 24.55 -8.33
N LEU A 20 -49.97 25.26 -9.13
CA LEU A 20 -48.62 25.65 -8.69
C LEU A 20 -48.67 26.62 -7.50
N THR A 21 -49.62 27.55 -7.47
CA THR A 21 -49.81 28.45 -6.31
C THR A 21 -50.28 27.68 -5.08
N TYR A 22 -51.15 26.67 -5.25
CA TYR A 22 -51.53 25.78 -4.16
C TYR A 22 -50.32 25.01 -3.61
N MET A 23 -49.52 24.40 -4.48
CA MET A 23 -48.29 23.67 -4.10
C MET A 23 -47.29 24.59 -3.37
N GLN A 24 -47.06 25.81 -3.88
CA GLN A 24 -46.21 26.81 -3.24
C GLN A 24 -46.68 27.11 -1.80
N ARG A 25 -47.98 27.34 -1.58
CA ARG A 25 -48.52 27.58 -0.23
C ARG A 25 -48.43 26.32 0.64
N TYR A 26 -48.74 25.16 0.08
CA TYR A 26 -48.83 23.90 0.82
C TYR A 26 -47.46 23.44 1.36
N PHE A 27 -46.39 23.61 0.58
CA PHE A 27 -45.03 23.17 0.94
C PHE A 27 -44.13 24.29 1.47
N ALA A 28 -44.66 25.50 1.73
CA ALA A 28 -43.89 26.69 2.10
C ALA A 28 -43.02 26.53 3.35
N ALA A 29 -43.34 25.58 4.24
CA ALA A 29 -42.54 25.30 5.43
C ALA A 29 -41.20 24.61 5.12
N GLU A 30 -41.10 23.92 3.97
CA GLU A 30 -39.97 23.03 3.65
C GLU A 30 -39.31 23.38 2.30
N ILE A 31 -40.07 23.96 1.38
CA ILE A 31 -39.67 24.21 -0.01
C ILE A 31 -40.02 25.64 -0.38
N ASP A 32 -39.02 26.37 -0.88
CA ASP A 32 -39.22 27.68 -1.51
C ASP A 32 -39.48 27.46 -3.01
N ILE A 33 -40.62 27.93 -3.53
CA ILE A 33 -41.03 27.71 -4.93
C ILE A 33 -41.20 29.07 -5.61
N ASP A 34 -40.36 29.37 -6.60
CA ASP A 34 -40.47 30.54 -7.46
C ASP A 34 -41.37 30.23 -8.66
N ILE A 35 -42.57 30.81 -8.72
CA ILE A 35 -43.49 30.62 -9.86
C ILE A 35 -43.10 31.53 -11.03
N LEU A 36 -42.89 30.94 -12.19
CA LEU A 36 -42.43 31.58 -13.42
C LEU A 36 -43.55 31.57 -14.48
N GLU A 37 -44.00 32.76 -14.87
CA GLU A 37 -45.01 32.95 -15.91
C GLU A 37 -44.36 32.99 -17.30
N ILE A 38 -44.91 32.25 -18.25
CA ILE A 38 -44.47 32.29 -19.66
C ILE A 38 -45.27 33.27 -20.52
N LYS A 39 -46.35 33.86 -19.98
CA LYS A 39 -47.30 34.68 -20.76
C LYS A 39 -46.67 35.93 -21.38
N ASP A 40 -45.62 36.46 -20.73
CA ASP A 40 -44.93 37.68 -21.13
C ASP A 40 -43.66 37.38 -21.97
N LEU A 41 -43.39 36.11 -22.28
CA LEU A 41 -42.30 35.73 -23.17
C LEU A 41 -42.71 35.93 -24.64
N PRO A 42 -41.85 36.54 -25.48
CA PRO A 42 -42.12 36.60 -26.91
C PRO A 42 -42.06 35.19 -27.52
N LEU A 43 -42.79 34.97 -28.62
CA LEU A 43 -42.65 33.73 -29.39
C LEU A 43 -41.21 33.56 -29.88
N PHE A 44 -40.73 32.33 -29.84
CA PHE A 44 -39.39 31.97 -30.26
C PHE A 44 -39.22 32.23 -31.75
N ASN A 45 -38.08 32.81 -32.11
CA ASN A 45 -37.68 33.04 -33.47
C ASN A 45 -36.16 32.93 -33.57
N GLU A 46 -35.70 31.85 -34.20
CA GLU A 46 -34.28 31.51 -34.41
C GLU A 46 -33.48 32.63 -35.08
N SER A 47 -34.14 33.47 -35.91
CA SER A 47 -33.49 34.59 -36.60
C SER A 47 -33.16 35.79 -35.70
N THR A 48 -33.56 35.76 -34.43
CA THR A 48 -33.29 36.85 -33.48
C THR A 48 -31.85 36.76 -32.96
N THR A 49 -31.10 37.86 -33.02
CA THR A 49 -29.66 37.88 -32.65
C THR A 49 -29.42 38.02 -31.14
N GLU A 50 -30.42 38.43 -30.36
CA GLU A 50 -30.31 38.66 -28.92
C GLU A 50 -31.41 37.92 -28.15
N THR A 51 -31.04 37.29 -27.03
CA THR A 51 -31.99 36.64 -26.13
C THR A 51 -32.74 37.72 -25.32
N PRO A 52 -34.10 37.73 -25.33
CA PRO A 52 -34.87 38.73 -24.58
C PRO A 52 -34.57 38.75 -23.09
N ALA A 53 -34.54 39.93 -22.47
CA ALA A 53 -34.22 40.08 -21.03
C ALA A 53 -35.14 39.25 -20.11
N ALA A 54 -36.42 39.12 -20.47
CA ALA A 54 -37.37 38.28 -19.72
C ALA A 54 -36.97 36.78 -19.74
N VAL A 55 -36.46 36.30 -20.88
CA VAL A 55 -35.93 34.93 -21.03
C VAL A 55 -34.66 34.75 -20.20
N LEU A 56 -33.72 35.71 -20.25
CA LEU A 56 -32.49 35.66 -19.46
C LEU A 56 -32.76 35.64 -17.95
N ASN A 57 -33.71 36.46 -17.49
CA ASN A 57 -34.12 36.47 -16.09
C ASN A 57 -34.74 35.12 -15.68
N MET A 58 -35.61 34.55 -16.52
CA MET A 58 -36.19 33.22 -16.27
C MET A 58 -35.11 32.14 -16.24
N ALA A 59 -34.18 32.15 -17.20
CA ALA A 59 -33.07 31.22 -17.26
C ALA A 59 -32.20 31.30 -16.01
N LYS A 60 -31.89 32.51 -15.53
CA LYS A 60 -31.16 32.72 -14.28
C LYS A 60 -31.87 32.08 -13.09
N THR A 61 -33.17 32.33 -12.91
CA THR A 61 -33.94 31.74 -11.80
C THR A 61 -33.96 30.21 -11.88
N ILE A 62 -34.09 29.64 -13.08
CA ILE A 62 -34.03 28.18 -13.30
C ILE A 62 -32.65 27.63 -12.96
N SER A 63 -31.57 28.30 -13.38
CA SER A 63 -30.21 27.88 -13.08
C SER A 63 -29.92 27.88 -11.58
N GLU A 64 -30.41 28.88 -10.83
CA GLU A 64 -30.26 29.02 -9.38
C GLU A 64 -31.14 28.06 -8.57
N ALA A 65 -32.14 27.40 -9.18
CA ALA A 65 -33.01 26.44 -8.49
C ALA A 65 -32.38 25.04 -8.43
N ASP A 66 -32.68 24.31 -7.35
CA ASP A 66 -32.29 22.89 -7.17
C ASP A 66 -33.05 21.98 -8.16
N GLY A 67 -34.29 22.34 -8.52
CA GLY A 67 -35.09 21.57 -9.45
C GLY A 67 -36.21 22.40 -10.06
N VAL A 68 -36.83 21.88 -11.12
CA VAL A 68 -37.88 22.58 -11.86
C VAL A 68 -39.17 21.77 -11.84
N ILE A 69 -40.29 22.43 -11.57
CA ILE A 69 -41.62 21.89 -11.75
C ILE A 69 -42.21 22.53 -13.01
N ILE A 70 -42.65 21.74 -13.97
CA ILE A 70 -43.35 22.27 -15.15
C ILE A 70 -44.80 21.82 -15.10
N SER A 71 -45.71 22.79 -15.06
CA SER A 71 -47.14 22.50 -15.18
C SER A 71 -47.54 22.46 -16.65
N ALA A 72 -48.03 21.31 -17.14
CA ALA A 72 -48.37 21.10 -18.55
C ALA A 72 -49.90 20.98 -18.72
N PRO A 73 -50.57 22.02 -19.25
CA PRO A 73 -51.94 21.85 -19.77
C PRO A 73 -51.92 20.98 -21.03
N GLU A 74 -53.02 20.26 -21.27
CA GLU A 74 -53.18 19.44 -22.48
C GLU A 74 -54.09 20.11 -23.50
N TYR A 75 -53.50 20.53 -24.62
CA TYR A 75 -54.20 21.10 -25.78
C TYR A 75 -53.95 20.15 -26.97
N ASP A 76 -55.02 19.62 -27.55
CA ASP A 76 -54.96 18.69 -28.70
C ASP A 76 -54.00 17.50 -28.49
N HIS A 77 -53.98 16.93 -27.28
CA HIS A 77 -53.08 15.84 -26.85
C HIS A 77 -51.58 16.19 -26.84
N GLY A 78 -51.22 17.47 -26.76
CA GLY A 78 -49.85 17.93 -26.63
C GLY A 78 -49.67 19.09 -25.65
N VAL A 79 -48.41 19.52 -25.50
CA VAL A 79 -48.08 20.75 -24.76
C VAL A 79 -48.58 21.99 -25.49
N THR A 80 -48.79 23.08 -24.76
CA THR A 80 -49.19 24.34 -25.40
C THR A 80 -48.08 24.90 -26.29
N ALA A 81 -48.47 25.59 -27.37
CA ALA A 81 -47.52 26.27 -28.26
C ALA A 81 -46.63 27.28 -27.50
N ALA A 82 -47.20 27.97 -26.50
CA ALA A 82 -46.47 28.89 -25.64
C ALA A 82 -45.40 28.17 -24.80
N LEU A 83 -45.72 27.02 -24.19
CA LEU A 83 -44.74 26.24 -23.43
C LEU A 83 -43.62 25.72 -24.33
N LYS A 84 -43.96 25.20 -25.52
CA LYS A 84 -42.95 24.74 -26.48
C LYS A 84 -42.01 25.87 -26.90
N SER A 85 -42.57 27.06 -27.19
CA SER A 85 -41.81 28.25 -27.52
C SER A 85 -40.92 28.72 -26.37
N ALA A 86 -41.38 28.64 -25.12
CA ALA A 86 -40.56 28.98 -23.95
C ALA A 86 -39.38 28.01 -23.79
N LEU A 87 -39.60 26.72 -24.02
CA LEU A 87 -38.54 25.71 -23.97
C LEU A 87 -37.49 25.91 -25.08
N GLU A 88 -37.90 26.34 -26.28
CA GLU A 88 -36.96 26.69 -27.37
C GLU A 88 -36.06 27.87 -26.99
N TRP A 89 -36.62 28.90 -26.35
CA TRP A 89 -35.80 29.98 -25.80
C TRP A 89 -34.79 29.51 -24.75
N LEU A 90 -35.17 28.53 -23.93
CA LEU A 90 -34.37 27.94 -22.86
C LEU A 90 -33.46 26.78 -23.31
N SER A 91 -33.34 26.54 -24.62
CA SER A 91 -32.45 25.51 -25.18
C SER A 91 -31.70 25.95 -26.44
N TYR A 92 -31.82 27.23 -26.83
CA TYR A 92 -31.14 27.77 -28.01
C TYR A 92 -29.82 28.45 -27.68
N SER A 93 -29.86 29.62 -27.01
CA SER A 93 -28.65 30.39 -26.64
C SER A 93 -28.27 30.22 -25.16
N VAL A 94 -29.20 29.75 -24.34
CA VAL A 94 -29.01 29.45 -22.93
C VAL A 94 -29.57 28.05 -22.68
N HIS A 95 -28.99 27.31 -21.72
CA HIS A 95 -29.35 25.92 -21.43
C HIS A 95 -29.59 25.69 -19.93
N PRO A 96 -30.47 26.47 -19.27
CA PRO A 96 -30.67 26.36 -17.81
C PRO A 96 -31.31 25.04 -17.37
N LEU A 97 -31.91 24.28 -18.30
CA LEU A 97 -32.54 22.98 -18.04
C LEU A 97 -31.58 21.79 -18.20
N ALA A 98 -30.40 22.00 -18.80
CA ALA A 98 -29.42 20.94 -18.99
C ALA A 98 -29.01 20.35 -17.63
N GLN A 99 -29.13 19.02 -17.50
CA GLN A 99 -28.84 18.26 -16.29
C GLN A 99 -29.68 18.68 -15.08
N LYS A 100 -30.75 19.45 -15.27
CA LYS A 100 -31.61 19.92 -14.19
C LYS A 100 -32.70 18.89 -13.87
N PRO A 101 -32.96 18.55 -12.61
CA PRO A 101 -34.06 17.65 -12.26
C PRO A 101 -35.41 18.32 -12.50
N VAL A 102 -36.31 17.64 -13.22
CA VAL A 102 -37.62 18.16 -13.59
C VAL A 102 -38.75 17.23 -13.14
N MET A 103 -39.76 17.79 -12.47
CA MET A 103 -41.07 17.16 -12.26
C MET A 103 -42.09 17.80 -13.19
N ILE A 104 -42.95 16.97 -13.78
CA ILE A 104 -44.08 17.44 -14.57
C ILE A 104 -45.36 17.22 -13.75
N VAL A 105 -46.20 18.24 -13.69
CA VAL A 105 -47.55 18.21 -13.13
C VAL A 105 -48.53 18.75 -14.15
N GLY A 106 -49.82 18.52 -14.01
CA GLY A 106 -50.76 19.14 -14.93
C GLY A 106 -52.22 19.05 -14.52
N VAL A 107 -52.97 20.10 -14.87
CA VAL A 107 -54.42 20.17 -14.74
C VAL A 107 -55.06 20.29 -16.12
N SER A 108 -56.07 19.48 -16.39
CA SER A 108 -56.91 19.58 -17.59
C SER A 108 -58.36 19.94 -17.24
N LEU A 109 -59.09 20.44 -18.24
CA LEU A 109 -60.54 20.62 -18.15
C LEU A 109 -61.30 19.31 -18.37
N GLY A 110 -60.68 18.34 -19.06
CA GLY A 110 -61.30 17.06 -19.42
C GLY A 110 -61.12 15.98 -18.35
N LYS A 111 -61.77 14.82 -18.58
CA LYS A 111 -61.69 13.66 -17.68
C LYS A 111 -60.37 12.87 -17.82
N GLN A 112 -59.69 12.98 -18.96
CA GLN A 112 -58.48 12.21 -19.29
C GLN A 112 -57.22 12.74 -18.58
N GLY A 113 -57.27 13.90 -17.94
CA GLY A 113 -56.10 14.48 -17.29
C GLY A 113 -55.15 15.11 -18.31
N THR A 114 -53.85 15.12 -18.00
CA THR A 114 -52.79 15.71 -18.83
C THR A 114 -51.81 14.67 -19.35
N ASP A 115 -52.21 13.40 -19.38
CA ASP A 115 -51.33 12.25 -19.62
C ASP A 115 -50.53 12.38 -20.92
N LEU A 116 -51.21 12.68 -22.04
CA LEU A 116 -50.57 12.76 -23.36
C LEU A 116 -49.68 14.00 -23.48
N ALA A 117 -50.10 15.13 -22.90
CA ALA A 117 -49.25 16.33 -22.84
C ALA A 117 -47.99 16.11 -22.00
N GLN A 118 -48.07 15.38 -20.88
CA GLN A 118 -46.88 15.07 -20.06
C GLN A 118 -45.93 14.10 -20.78
N VAL A 119 -46.45 13.10 -21.50
CA VAL A 119 -45.62 12.20 -22.32
C VAL A 119 -44.93 12.97 -23.43
N ASN A 120 -45.65 13.85 -24.13
CA ASN A 120 -45.08 14.73 -25.15
C ASN A 120 -43.99 15.65 -24.56
N LEU A 121 -44.23 16.24 -23.39
CA LEU A 121 -43.25 17.10 -22.72
C LEU A 121 -41.98 16.33 -22.32
N ARG A 122 -42.12 15.08 -21.84
CA ARG A 122 -40.95 14.24 -21.51
C ARG A 122 -40.03 14.07 -22.71
N GLN A 123 -40.59 13.80 -23.89
CA GLN A 123 -39.82 13.68 -25.12
C GLN A 123 -39.11 15.00 -25.49
N VAL A 124 -39.75 16.15 -25.26
CA VAL A 124 -39.12 17.46 -25.51
C VAL A 124 -37.98 17.73 -24.53
N LEU A 125 -38.16 17.40 -23.25
CA LEU A 125 -37.17 17.62 -22.20
C LEU A 125 -35.94 16.72 -22.32
N ASP A 126 -36.11 15.52 -22.88
CA ASP A 126 -35.05 14.54 -23.15
C ASP A 126 -34.26 14.84 -24.45
N ALA A 127 -34.70 15.81 -25.25
CA ALA A 127 -34.05 16.13 -26.51
C ALA A 127 -32.67 16.77 -26.32
N PRO A 128 -31.69 16.48 -27.21
CA PRO A 128 -30.37 17.11 -27.19
C PRO A 128 -30.47 18.64 -27.20
N GLY A 129 -29.75 19.30 -26.30
CA GLY A 129 -29.79 20.75 -26.11
C GLY A 129 -30.79 21.23 -25.05
N VAL A 130 -31.77 20.39 -24.65
CA VAL A 130 -32.53 20.60 -23.41
C VAL A 130 -31.90 19.76 -22.29
N ASP A 131 -31.64 18.48 -22.54
CA ASP A 131 -30.88 17.54 -21.69
C ASP A 131 -31.31 17.50 -20.21
N ALA A 132 -32.61 17.61 -19.93
CA ALA A 132 -33.13 17.68 -18.58
C ALA A 132 -33.35 16.28 -17.96
N TYR A 133 -33.13 16.17 -16.64
CA TYR A 133 -33.39 14.93 -15.91
C TYR A 133 -34.83 14.85 -15.44
N VAL A 134 -35.71 14.23 -16.22
CA VAL A 134 -37.14 14.16 -15.87
C VAL A 134 -37.42 12.99 -14.92
N MET A 135 -38.06 13.27 -13.77
CA MET A 135 -38.36 12.25 -12.76
C MET A 135 -39.22 11.11 -13.33
N PRO A 136 -38.78 9.84 -13.24
CA PRO A 136 -39.55 8.68 -13.72
C PRO A 136 -40.60 8.21 -12.70
N GLY A 137 -41.64 7.54 -13.19
CA GLY A 137 -42.57 6.72 -12.39
C GLY A 137 -43.65 7.46 -11.59
N HIS A 138 -43.42 8.69 -11.12
CA HIS A 138 -44.42 9.48 -10.38
C HIS A 138 -44.95 10.62 -11.24
N GLN A 139 -46.28 10.69 -11.41
CA GLN A 139 -46.96 11.68 -12.24
C GLN A 139 -48.17 12.26 -11.50
N PHE A 140 -48.28 13.59 -11.49
CA PHE A 140 -49.45 14.26 -10.95
C PHE A 140 -50.36 14.75 -12.09
N LEU A 141 -51.47 14.04 -12.30
CA LEU A 141 -52.45 14.27 -13.35
C LEU A 141 -53.78 14.64 -12.73
N LEU A 142 -54.21 15.90 -12.88
CA LEU A 142 -55.49 16.36 -12.34
C LEU A 142 -56.50 16.61 -13.47
N SER A 143 -57.66 15.97 -13.34
CA SER A 143 -58.79 16.11 -14.26
C SER A 143 -59.85 17.06 -13.68
N ASN A 144 -60.71 17.61 -14.55
CA ASN A 144 -61.84 18.46 -14.16
C ASN A 144 -61.43 19.64 -13.25
N GLY A 145 -60.50 20.48 -13.73
CA GLY A 145 -59.98 21.63 -12.98
C GLY A 145 -61.03 22.51 -12.26
N PRO A 146 -62.17 22.91 -12.89
CA PRO A 146 -63.19 23.72 -12.24
C PRO A 146 -63.79 23.10 -10.98
N GLU A 147 -63.98 21.78 -10.97
CA GLU A 147 -64.55 21.05 -9.84
C GLU A 147 -63.49 20.72 -8.78
N ALA A 148 -62.23 20.55 -9.18
CA ALA A 148 -61.13 20.08 -8.33
C ALA A 148 -60.68 21.08 -7.25
N PHE A 149 -60.83 22.38 -7.50
CA PHE A 149 -60.41 23.45 -6.59
C PHE A 149 -61.59 24.17 -5.93
N ASP A 150 -61.40 24.62 -4.68
CA ASP A 150 -62.34 25.50 -3.99
C ASP A 150 -62.13 26.98 -4.35
N GLN A 151 -62.88 27.87 -3.70
CA GLN A 151 -62.81 29.32 -3.92
C GLN A 151 -61.47 29.97 -3.50
N ASN A 152 -60.67 29.28 -2.68
CA ASN A 152 -59.32 29.71 -2.28
C ASN A 152 -58.24 29.14 -3.20
N GLY A 153 -58.65 28.31 -4.17
CA GLY A 153 -57.73 27.59 -5.05
C GLY A 153 -57.07 26.38 -4.36
N ASP A 154 -57.68 25.84 -3.31
CA ASP A 154 -57.20 24.65 -2.62
C ASP A 154 -57.85 23.38 -3.20
N LEU A 155 -57.11 22.27 -3.25
CA LEU A 155 -57.64 20.98 -3.71
C LEU A 155 -58.69 20.45 -2.73
N LYS A 156 -59.88 20.11 -3.23
CA LYS A 156 -61.00 19.61 -2.41
C LYS A 156 -60.86 18.15 -1.98
N ASP A 157 -60.25 17.31 -2.82
CA ASP A 157 -60.13 15.87 -2.59
C ASP A 157 -58.82 15.54 -1.85
N SER A 158 -58.94 15.02 -0.64
CA SER A 158 -57.80 14.61 0.20
C SER A 158 -56.93 13.55 -0.47
N SER A 159 -57.52 12.67 -1.29
CA SER A 159 -56.78 11.62 -2.00
C SER A 159 -55.85 12.23 -3.06
N CYS A 160 -56.32 13.27 -3.74
CA CYS A 160 -55.50 14.05 -4.67
C CYS A 160 -54.38 14.78 -3.93
N VAL A 161 -54.66 15.34 -2.75
CA VAL A 161 -53.63 15.99 -1.91
C VAL A 161 -52.55 15.00 -1.47
N ASP A 162 -52.93 13.80 -1.04
CA ASP A 162 -51.96 12.77 -0.61
C ASP A 162 -51.14 12.22 -1.78
N TRP A 163 -51.73 12.10 -2.97
CA TRP A 163 -50.97 11.75 -4.18
C TRP A 163 -50.01 12.87 -4.60
N MET A 164 -50.42 14.14 -4.49
CA MET A 164 -49.56 15.30 -4.73
C MET A 164 -48.36 15.30 -3.78
N LYS A 165 -48.57 15.05 -2.49
CA LYS A 165 -47.48 14.87 -1.52
C LYS A 165 -46.53 13.75 -1.91
N THR A 166 -47.07 12.61 -2.32
CA THR A 166 -46.26 11.48 -2.77
C THR A 166 -45.38 11.87 -3.96
N CYS A 167 -45.96 12.54 -4.96
CA CYS A 167 -45.19 13.04 -6.11
C CYS A 167 -44.12 14.06 -5.69
N MET A 168 -44.45 14.99 -4.78
CA MET A 168 -43.50 16.00 -4.30
C MET A 168 -42.37 15.36 -3.45
N ASN A 169 -42.67 14.41 -2.58
CA ASN A 169 -41.66 13.71 -1.78
C ASN A 169 -40.74 12.86 -2.66
N SER A 170 -41.29 12.19 -3.67
CA SER A 170 -40.49 11.51 -4.69
C SER A 170 -39.63 12.51 -5.47
N PHE A 171 -40.18 13.67 -5.81
CA PHE A 171 -39.42 14.68 -6.55
C PHE A 171 -38.31 15.32 -5.72
N THR A 172 -38.56 15.67 -4.45
CA THR A 172 -37.51 16.18 -3.57
C THR A 172 -36.42 15.14 -3.34
N SER A 173 -36.76 13.86 -3.25
CA SER A 173 -35.78 12.77 -3.18
C SER A 173 -34.98 12.65 -4.48
N PHE A 174 -35.66 12.72 -5.63
CA PHE A 174 -35.04 12.70 -6.95
C PHE A 174 -34.14 13.91 -7.19
N VAL A 175 -34.58 15.13 -6.84
CA VAL A 175 -33.78 16.35 -6.83
C VAL A 175 -32.55 16.12 -5.99
N LYS A 176 -32.67 15.65 -4.74
CA LYS A 176 -31.51 15.33 -3.89
C LYS A 176 -30.58 14.35 -4.60
N THR A 177 -31.06 13.26 -5.17
CA THR A 177 -30.20 12.29 -5.88
C THR A 177 -29.50 12.88 -7.10
N MET A 178 -30.18 13.74 -7.86
CA MET A 178 -29.69 14.25 -9.15
C MET A 178 -28.93 15.58 -9.04
N THR A 179 -29.20 16.41 -8.02
CA THR A 179 -28.42 17.60 -7.66
C THR A 179 -27.35 17.34 -6.61
N GLN A 180 -27.26 16.13 -6.07
CA GLN A 180 -26.04 15.63 -5.46
C GLN A 180 -24.95 15.48 -6.53
N GLN A 181 -24.44 16.62 -7.00
CA GLN A 181 -23.02 16.87 -6.83
C GLN A 181 -22.76 16.80 -5.33
N GLY A 182 -22.25 15.65 -4.85
CA GLY A 182 -21.80 15.47 -3.48
C GLY A 182 -22.78 15.93 -2.38
N GLY A 183 -23.71 15.05 -1.99
CA GLY A 183 -23.76 14.79 -0.55
C GLY A 183 -22.45 14.08 -0.33
N ASP A 184 -21.42 14.84 0.07
CA ASP A 184 -20.04 14.40 0.08
C ASP A 184 -20.06 13.02 0.72
N LEU A 185 -19.68 11.93 0.01
CA LEU A 185 -19.85 10.54 0.51
C LEU A 185 -19.35 10.46 1.97
N VAL A 186 -18.32 11.27 2.24
CA VAL A 186 -17.77 11.58 3.54
C VAL A 186 -18.78 11.91 4.63
N ASP A 187 -19.87 12.63 4.39
CA ASP A 187 -20.87 13.00 5.41
C ASP A 187 -21.89 11.88 5.67
N THR A 188 -21.99 10.91 4.75
CA THR A 188 -22.89 9.75 4.90
C THR A 188 -22.23 8.56 5.61
N ILE A 189 -20.90 8.55 5.66
CA ILE A 189 -20.13 7.50 6.32
C ILE A 189 -20.07 7.77 7.82
N LYS A 190 -20.42 6.77 8.62
CA LYS A 190 -20.09 6.77 10.05
C LYS A 190 -18.58 6.55 10.19
N TRP A 191 -17.86 7.62 10.52
CA TRP A 191 -16.43 7.58 10.82
C TRP A 191 -16.18 7.23 12.28
N ASP A 192 -15.26 6.31 12.53
CA ASP A 192 -14.82 5.95 13.87
C ASP A 192 -13.67 6.84 14.36
N ALA A 193 -12.91 7.42 13.44
CA ALA A 193 -11.91 8.45 13.69
C ALA A 193 -11.65 9.33 12.45
N VAL A 194 -11.11 10.53 12.68
CA VAL A 194 -10.78 11.52 11.65
C VAL A 194 -9.40 12.11 11.91
N TYR A 195 -8.50 11.94 10.94
CA TYR A 195 -7.13 12.43 10.94
C TYR A 195 -6.86 13.32 9.73
N ASP A 196 -5.81 14.15 9.79
CA ASP A 196 -5.34 14.87 8.60
C ASP A 196 -4.80 13.88 7.57
N ASN A 197 -4.00 12.92 8.03
CA ASN A 197 -3.37 11.91 7.19
C ASN A 197 -3.45 10.52 7.79
N LEU A 198 -3.61 9.54 6.91
CA LEU A 198 -3.49 8.13 7.23
C LEU A 198 -2.28 7.55 6.49
N VAL A 199 -1.34 6.98 7.22
CA VAL A 199 -0.20 6.25 6.67
C VAL A 199 -0.38 4.77 6.99
N ILE A 200 -0.35 3.92 5.97
CA ILE A 200 -0.64 2.49 6.07
C ILE A 200 0.64 1.71 5.81
N GLY A 201 1.11 0.96 6.82
CA GLY A 201 2.39 0.25 6.88
C GLY A 201 3.45 1.07 7.60
N PHE A 202 4.08 0.51 8.63
CA PHE A 202 5.11 1.12 9.46
C PHE A 202 6.50 0.52 9.16
N GLY A 203 6.86 0.45 7.88
CA GLY A 203 8.23 0.21 7.42
C GLY A 203 9.05 1.49 7.29
N GLY A 204 10.21 1.42 6.61
CA GLY A 204 11.06 2.59 6.39
C GLY A 204 10.38 3.73 5.62
N ALA A 205 9.56 3.39 4.63
CA ALA A 205 8.78 4.36 3.87
C ALA A 205 7.68 5.00 4.73
N GLY A 206 6.93 4.19 5.48
CA GLY A 206 5.85 4.67 6.34
C GLY A 206 6.34 5.51 7.51
N ALA A 207 7.42 5.09 8.16
CA ALA A 207 8.07 5.87 9.21
C ALA A 207 8.51 7.26 8.69
N THR A 208 9.07 7.29 7.47
CA THR A 208 9.46 8.54 6.82
C THR A 208 8.24 9.40 6.46
N ALA A 209 7.22 8.81 5.82
CA ALA A 209 6.02 9.53 5.41
C ALA A 209 5.25 10.12 6.60
N ALA A 210 5.00 9.33 7.64
CA ALA A 210 4.30 9.78 8.85
C ALA A 210 5.06 10.91 9.54
N ARG A 211 6.38 10.79 9.65
CA ARG A 211 7.23 11.82 10.23
C ARG A 211 7.17 13.13 9.44
N PHE A 212 7.33 13.10 8.11
CA PHE A 212 7.30 14.33 7.31
C PHE A 212 5.91 14.94 7.20
N ALA A 213 4.86 14.13 7.26
CA ALA A 213 3.50 14.64 7.38
C ALA A 213 3.29 15.38 8.71
N ALA A 214 3.75 14.79 9.81
CA ALA A 214 3.70 15.43 11.13
C ALA A 214 4.57 16.70 11.23
N ASP A 215 5.78 16.68 10.64
CA ASP A 215 6.66 17.87 10.54
C ASP A 215 6.01 19.01 9.72
N ALA A 216 5.11 18.67 8.79
CA ALA A 216 4.30 19.62 8.03
C ALA A 216 3.04 20.09 8.79
N GLY A 217 2.83 19.63 10.03
CA GLY A 217 1.75 20.07 10.92
C GLY A 217 0.51 19.19 10.91
N ALA A 218 0.51 18.06 10.22
CA ALA A 218 -0.62 17.13 10.19
C ALA A 218 -0.71 16.29 11.48
N LYS A 219 -1.93 15.99 11.93
CA LYS A 219 -2.21 14.89 12.87
C LYS A 219 -2.36 13.60 12.08
N VAL A 220 -1.46 12.65 12.33
CA VAL A 220 -1.30 11.43 11.55
C VAL A 220 -1.78 10.22 12.34
N LEU A 221 -2.53 9.34 11.68
CA LEU A 221 -2.65 7.94 12.10
C LEU A 221 -1.69 7.08 11.27
N LEU A 222 -0.81 6.36 11.94
CA LEU A 222 0.08 5.37 11.34
C LEU A 222 -0.38 3.97 11.77
N VAL A 223 -0.71 3.12 10.82
CA VAL A 223 -1.17 1.74 11.08
C VAL A 223 -0.20 0.71 10.51
N ASP A 224 -0.05 -0.44 11.18
CA ASP A 224 0.69 -1.60 10.67
C ASP A 224 -0.09 -2.89 10.96
N ALA A 225 -0.03 -3.84 10.04
CA ALA A 225 -0.59 -5.18 10.22
C ALA A 225 0.24 -6.01 11.22
N ALA A 226 1.54 -5.74 11.33
CA ALA A 226 2.42 -6.41 12.26
C ALA A 226 2.11 -6.00 13.72
N PRO A 227 2.20 -6.95 14.66
CA PRO A 227 2.11 -6.67 16.09
C PRO A 227 3.35 -5.94 16.62
N LEU A 228 3.25 -5.45 17.85
CA LEU A 228 4.38 -4.89 18.59
C LEU A 228 5.54 -5.88 18.63
N GLY A 229 6.72 -5.40 18.25
CA GLY A 229 7.93 -6.21 18.15
C GLY A 229 8.20 -6.73 16.74
N HIS A 230 7.22 -6.69 15.84
CA HIS A 230 7.31 -7.14 14.45
C HIS A 230 7.13 -6.01 13.43
N GLU A 231 6.87 -4.78 13.87
CA GLU A 231 6.78 -3.61 12.99
C GLU A 231 8.12 -3.32 12.29
N GLY A 232 8.10 -2.57 11.18
CA GLY A 232 9.31 -2.21 10.42
C GLY A 232 9.44 -2.88 9.05
N GLY A 233 8.58 -3.86 8.75
CA GLY A 233 8.57 -4.56 7.45
C GLY A 233 9.95 -5.11 7.09
N ASN A 234 10.30 -5.14 5.80
CA ASN A 234 11.64 -5.55 5.36
C ASN A 234 12.77 -4.63 5.85
N THR A 235 12.46 -3.38 6.22
CA THR A 235 13.48 -2.39 6.63
C THR A 235 14.23 -2.81 7.89
N ARG A 236 13.58 -3.52 8.81
CA ARG A 236 14.23 -4.00 10.05
C ARG A 236 15.27 -5.09 9.80
N TYR A 237 15.09 -5.89 8.75
CA TYR A 237 15.98 -7.00 8.40
C TYR A 237 17.12 -6.57 7.46
N ALA A 238 17.00 -5.40 6.85
CA ALA A 238 17.94 -4.92 5.85
C ALA A 238 19.32 -4.59 6.43
N ALA A 239 20.33 -4.70 5.57
CA ALA A 239 21.72 -4.36 5.87
C ALA A 239 21.99 -2.85 6.11
N GLN A 240 20.95 -2.00 6.17
CA GLN A 240 20.97 -0.52 6.26
C GLN A 240 21.65 0.25 5.11
N LEU A 241 22.07 -0.42 4.04
CA LEU A 241 22.71 0.22 2.88
C LEU A 241 21.71 1.09 2.12
N LEU A 242 22.00 2.38 1.95
CA LEU A 242 21.23 3.28 1.09
C LEU A 242 22.05 3.55 -0.17
N ASN A 243 21.52 3.16 -1.34
CA ASN A 243 22.23 3.46 -2.59
C ASN A 243 22.27 4.97 -2.84
N SER A 244 23.45 5.47 -3.21
CA SER A 244 23.74 6.89 -3.33
C SER A 244 24.79 7.14 -4.41
N GLY A 245 25.01 8.41 -4.77
CA GLY A 245 26.10 8.79 -5.66
C GLY A 245 26.30 10.30 -5.69
N ALA A 246 27.54 10.76 -5.83
CA ALA A 246 27.86 12.19 -5.80
C ALA A 246 27.58 12.90 -7.13
N ASP A 247 27.67 12.20 -8.26
CA ASP A 247 27.48 12.73 -9.60
C ASP A 247 26.12 12.31 -10.16
N TYR A 248 25.23 13.27 -10.38
CA TYR A 248 23.88 13.04 -10.86
C TYR A 248 23.85 12.44 -12.28
N ASP A 249 24.63 12.97 -13.22
CA ASP A 249 24.57 12.55 -14.62
C ASP A 249 25.13 11.13 -14.79
N GLN A 250 26.19 10.81 -14.04
CA GLN A 250 26.73 9.45 -14.01
C GLN A 250 25.75 8.46 -13.38
N LEU A 251 25.15 8.81 -12.23
CA LEU A 251 24.19 7.92 -11.56
C LEU A 251 22.92 7.72 -12.40
N LEU A 252 22.46 8.76 -13.11
CA LEU A 252 21.33 8.66 -14.04
C LEU A 252 21.66 7.74 -15.22
N ALA A 253 22.85 7.85 -15.80
CA ALA A 253 23.30 6.95 -16.87
C ALA A 253 23.38 5.49 -16.41
N TYR A 254 23.82 5.26 -15.16
CA TYR A 254 23.87 3.95 -14.56
C TYR A 254 22.46 3.35 -14.43
N TYR A 255 21.52 4.08 -13.84
CA TYR A 255 20.15 3.59 -13.69
C TYR A 255 19.41 3.41 -15.03
N LYS A 256 19.63 4.27 -16.02
CA LYS A 256 19.10 4.05 -17.38
C LYS A 256 19.58 2.71 -17.97
N SER A 257 20.80 2.27 -17.62
CA SER A 257 21.33 0.96 -18.02
C SER A 257 20.68 -0.19 -17.24
N LEU A 258 20.41 -0.01 -15.94
CA LEU A 258 19.70 -1.01 -15.11
C LEU A 258 18.26 -1.28 -15.56
N TYR A 259 17.60 -0.29 -16.17
CA TYR A 259 16.26 -0.46 -16.73
C TYR A 259 16.25 -1.21 -18.06
N ALA A 260 17.25 -0.98 -18.89
CA ALA A 260 17.28 -1.52 -20.25
C ALA A 260 17.14 -3.06 -20.24
N PRO A 261 16.34 -3.65 -21.15
CA PRO A 261 15.63 -3.01 -22.26
C PRO A 261 14.22 -2.50 -21.92
N LYS A 262 13.81 -2.48 -20.65
CA LYS A 262 12.47 -2.04 -20.23
C LYS A 262 12.35 -0.52 -20.25
N ASP A 263 11.12 -0.05 -20.50
CA ASP A 263 10.78 1.36 -20.42
C ASP A 263 10.80 1.87 -18.98
N TYR A 264 11.00 3.18 -18.82
CA TYR A 264 10.95 3.89 -17.55
C TYR A 264 10.22 5.22 -17.69
N ASP A 265 9.64 5.70 -16.59
CA ASP A 265 9.15 7.07 -16.50
C ASP A 265 10.33 7.99 -16.17
N GLU A 266 10.63 8.93 -17.07
CA GLU A 266 11.81 9.79 -16.95
C GLU A 266 11.74 10.69 -15.71
N ALA A 267 10.59 11.30 -15.42
CA ALA A 267 10.44 12.18 -14.26
C ALA A 267 10.58 11.42 -12.94
N MET A 268 10.04 10.20 -12.86
CA MET A 268 10.22 9.30 -11.73
C MET A 268 11.69 8.96 -11.52
N LEU A 269 12.38 8.55 -12.59
CA LEU A 269 13.77 8.14 -12.52
C LEU A 269 14.68 9.32 -12.12
N GLU A 270 14.49 10.50 -12.71
CA GLU A 270 15.22 11.71 -12.36
C GLU A 270 14.99 12.12 -10.90
N THR A 271 13.75 12.05 -10.41
CA THR A 271 13.42 12.36 -9.01
C THR A 271 14.12 11.41 -8.04
N TYR A 272 14.13 10.13 -8.36
CA TYR A 272 14.79 9.10 -7.56
C TYR A 272 16.31 9.28 -7.52
N VAL A 273 16.93 9.41 -8.70
CA VAL A 273 18.39 9.62 -8.81
C VAL A 273 18.79 10.94 -8.14
N HIS A 274 18.02 12.01 -8.30
CA HIS A 274 18.26 13.26 -7.61
C HIS A 274 18.24 13.07 -6.09
N GLY A 275 17.20 12.39 -5.57
CA GLY A 275 17.09 12.04 -4.15
C GLY A 275 18.29 11.27 -3.63
N MET A 276 18.81 10.31 -4.41
CA MET A 276 20.02 9.54 -4.04
C MET A 276 21.25 10.42 -3.85
N THR A 277 21.43 11.44 -4.68
CA THR A 277 22.53 12.40 -4.52
C THR A 277 22.45 13.24 -3.24
N LYS A 278 21.27 13.29 -2.61
CA LYS A 278 20.99 14.07 -1.40
C LYS A 278 20.95 13.22 -0.13
N LEU A 279 21.06 11.90 -0.22
CA LEU A 279 20.98 11.02 0.95
C LEU A 279 21.99 11.36 2.06
N PRO A 280 23.28 11.65 1.80
CA PRO A 280 24.19 12.07 2.88
C PRO A 280 23.70 13.31 3.62
N GLU A 281 23.07 14.26 2.91
CA GLU A 281 22.53 15.46 3.54
C GLU A 281 21.22 15.18 4.28
N TYR A 282 20.36 14.33 3.73
CA TYR A 282 19.16 13.85 4.42
C TYR A 282 19.54 13.19 5.75
N LEU A 283 20.55 12.33 5.78
CA LEU A 283 20.99 11.66 7.02
C LEU A 283 21.47 12.68 8.06
N ARG A 284 22.20 13.71 7.63
CA ARG A 284 22.70 14.77 8.51
C ARG A 284 21.59 15.67 9.03
N GLN A 285 20.75 16.21 8.15
CA GLN A 285 19.72 17.20 8.49
C GLN A 285 18.50 16.56 9.10
N ASP A 286 17.97 15.53 8.43
CA ASP A 286 16.70 14.94 8.79
C ASP A 286 16.89 13.86 9.87
N LEU A 287 17.91 13.01 9.78
CA LEU A 287 18.12 11.96 10.79
C LEU A 287 19.04 12.36 11.95
N GLY A 288 19.84 13.42 11.80
CA GLY A 288 20.74 13.90 12.85
C GLY A 288 21.96 13.00 13.08
N VAL A 289 22.36 12.24 12.06
CA VAL A 289 23.51 11.32 12.11
C VAL A 289 24.59 11.74 11.12
N THR A 290 25.84 11.40 11.42
CA THR A 290 26.92 11.62 10.46
C THR A 290 26.88 10.49 9.42
N PRO A 291 26.64 10.79 8.13
CA PRO A 291 26.58 9.76 7.11
C PRO A 291 27.95 9.10 6.95
N VAL A 292 27.94 7.79 6.75
CA VAL A 292 29.12 6.97 6.46
C VAL A 292 29.10 6.61 4.98
N SER A 293 30.20 6.86 4.27
CA SER A 293 30.37 6.43 2.87
C SER A 293 31.03 5.06 2.85
N ALA A 294 30.41 4.08 2.18
CA ALA A 294 31.01 2.77 2.07
C ALA A 294 32.36 2.85 1.34
N LYS A 295 32.45 3.54 0.19
CA LYS A 295 33.71 3.69 -0.56
C LYS A 295 34.86 4.31 0.24
N LYS A 296 34.58 5.23 1.16
CA LYS A 296 35.62 5.99 1.90
C LYS A 296 35.91 5.40 3.28
N ASP A 297 34.87 5.02 4.00
CA ASP A 297 34.95 4.77 5.44
C ASP A 297 34.86 3.28 5.79
N LEU A 298 34.40 2.46 4.84
CA LEU A 298 34.23 1.04 5.02
C LEU A 298 35.10 0.30 3.99
N HIS A 299 35.95 -0.61 4.45
CA HIS A 299 36.52 -1.63 3.57
C HIS A 299 35.49 -2.72 3.31
N LEU A 300 34.23 -2.32 3.08
CA LEU A 300 33.11 -3.21 2.88
C LEU A 300 33.38 -4.03 1.62
N VAL A 301 33.05 -5.32 1.71
CA VAL A 301 33.37 -6.33 0.72
C VAL A 301 32.93 -5.84 -0.67
N ASN A 302 33.88 -5.72 -1.60
CA ASN A 302 33.75 -5.14 -2.96
C ASN A 302 32.69 -5.80 -3.88
N TYR A 303 31.86 -6.73 -3.38
CA TYR A 303 31.06 -7.64 -4.20
C TYR A 303 29.75 -7.02 -4.73
N THR A 304 29.24 -5.94 -4.12
CA THR A 304 27.96 -5.28 -4.50
C THR A 304 28.10 -3.79 -4.82
N LEU A 305 29.32 -3.25 -4.82
CA LEU A 305 29.54 -1.81 -4.95
C LEU A 305 30.50 -1.44 -6.08
N PRO A 306 30.00 -1.11 -7.28
CA PRO A 306 28.62 -1.30 -7.77
C PRO A 306 28.34 -2.75 -8.14
N GLU A 307 27.06 -3.14 -8.23
CA GLU A 307 26.70 -4.49 -8.69
C GLU A 307 26.99 -4.68 -10.17
N TYR A 308 26.82 -3.63 -10.99
CA TYR A 308 26.98 -3.70 -12.45
C TYR A 308 28.14 -2.80 -12.92
N PRO A 309 29.41 -3.12 -12.58
CA PRO A 309 30.56 -2.28 -12.94
C PRO A 309 30.80 -2.16 -14.45
N GLU A 310 30.18 -3.02 -15.26
CA GLU A 310 30.22 -2.90 -16.72
C GLU A 310 29.38 -1.72 -17.27
N PHE A 311 28.47 -1.15 -16.49
CA PHE A 311 27.59 -0.07 -16.95
C PHE A 311 28.21 1.31 -16.78
N LYS A 312 27.81 2.22 -17.68
CA LYS A 312 28.31 3.59 -17.69
C LYS A 312 27.87 4.33 -16.42
N GLY A 313 28.80 5.04 -15.77
CA GLY A 313 28.52 5.84 -14.58
C GLY A 313 28.53 5.04 -13.27
N HIS A 314 28.89 3.76 -13.31
CA HIS A 314 29.04 2.91 -12.12
C HIS A 314 30.06 3.50 -11.11
N GLU A 315 31.02 4.30 -11.58
CA GLU A 315 32.08 4.90 -10.78
C GLU A 315 31.56 5.80 -9.65
N THR A 316 30.38 6.43 -9.82
CA THR A 316 29.80 7.28 -8.79
C THR A 316 28.98 6.53 -7.73
N VAL A 317 28.59 5.28 -7.97
CA VAL A 317 27.68 4.51 -7.08
C VAL A 317 28.36 4.28 -5.73
N ASP A 318 27.71 4.63 -4.63
CA ASP A 318 28.21 4.46 -3.26
C ASP A 318 27.07 4.00 -2.33
N PHE A 319 27.40 3.40 -1.19
CA PHE A 319 26.43 3.24 -0.12
C PHE A 319 26.61 4.32 0.93
N THR A 320 25.50 4.95 1.29
CA THR A 320 25.41 5.85 2.43
C THR A 320 24.77 5.09 3.60
N LEU A 321 25.40 5.06 4.76
CA LEU A 321 24.91 4.36 5.95
C LEU A 321 24.72 5.33 7.12
N VAL A 322 23.89 4.94 8.09
CA VAL A 322 23.67 5.71 9.32
C VAL A 322 24.75 5.47 10.38
N HIS A 323 25.48 4.35 10.28
CA HIS A 323 26.71 4.08 11.02
C HIS A 323 27.57 3.01 10.31
N LYS A 324 28.65 2.52 10.94
CA LYS A 324 29.62 1.63 10.29
C LYS A 324 29.22 0.14 10.26
N GLY A 325 28.25 -0.28 11.06
CA GLY A 325 27.75 -1.66 11.09
C GLY A 325 26.69 -1.92 10.01
N ILE A 326 26.36 -3.20 9.82
CA ILE A 326 25.33 -3.70 8.90
C ILE A 326 24.53 -4.83 9.58
N PHE A 327 23.34 -5.13 9.08
CA PHE A 327 22.45 -6.20 9.58
C PHE A 327 22.12 -6.12 11.09
N ASP A 328 22.03 -4.92 11.63
CA ASP A 328 21.78 -4.66 13.06
C ASP A 328 20.51 -3.83 13.32
N ALA A 329 19.71 -3.62 12.27
CA ALA A 329 18.48 -2.84 12.25
C ALA A 329 18.65 -1.36 12.64
N SER A 330 19.87 -0.80 12.60
CA SER A 330 20.09 0.58 13.10
C SER A 330 19.34 1.65 12.31
N LEU A 331 19.21 1.51 10.99
CA LEU A 331 18.37 2.43 10.20
C LEU A 331 16.91 2.36 10.66
N TRP A 332 16.36 1.16 10.82
CA TRP A 332 15.00 0.96 11.31
C TRP A 332 14.80 1.59 12.70
N LYS A 333 15.67 1.29 13.66
CA LYS A 333 15.62 1.85 15.02
C LYS A 333 15.61 3.38 15.01
N LEU A 334 16.45 3.97 14.16
CA LEU A 334 16.50 5.42 14.00
C LEU A 334 15.21 5.99 13.41
N LEU A 335 14.67 5.38 12.36
CA LEU A 335 13.40 5.82 11.74
C LEU A 335 12.22 5.67 12.73
N ARG A 336 12.15 4.54 13.43
CA ARG A 336 11.17 4.30 14.50
C ARG A 336 11.27 5.38 15.58
N GLN A 337 12.48 5.70 16.05
CA GLN A 337 12.68 6.76 17.04
C GLN A 337 12.20 8.12 16.53
N LYS A 338 12.43 8.47 15.26
CA LYS A 338 11.94 9.75 14.69
C LYS A 338 10.41 9.83 14.67
N VAL A 339 9.70 8.71 14.53
CA VAL A 339 8.24 8.68 14.69
C VAL A 339 7.86 8.89 16.16
N LEU A 340 8.54 8.20 17.10
CA LEU A 340 8.26 8.31 18.53
C LEU A 340 8.54 9.70 19.10
N ASP A 341 9.55 10.40 18.58
CA ASP A 341 9.84 11.80 18.92
C ASP A 341 8.66 12.75 18.58
N ARG A 342 7.69 12.27 17.78
CA ARG A 342 6.49 12.98 17.32
C ARG A 342 5.20 12.33 17.80
N LYS A 343 5.25 11.55 18.89
CA LYS A 343 4.07 10.82 19.43
C LYS A 343 2.85 11.69 19.72
N ASP A 344 3.02 13.00 19.96
CA ASP A 344 1.90 13.91 20.17
C ASP A 344 1.13 14.19 18.86
N SER A 345 1.83 14.11 17.72
CA SER A 345 1.29 14.31 16.36
C SER A 345 1.04 13.01 15.60
N ILE A 346 1.56 11.87 16.05
CA ILE A 346 1.43 10.58 15.38
C ILE A 346 0.85 9.55 16.35
N ASP A 347 -0.36 9.09 16.06
CA ASP A 347 -0.97 7.94 16.73
C ASP A 347 -0.55 6.66 15.98
N ILE A 348 -0.20 5.59 16.71
CA ILE A 348 0.38 4.37 16.13
C ILE A 348 -0.46 3.16 16.52
N TRP A 349 -1.01 2.46 15.52
CA TRP A 349 -1.79 1.24 15.68
C TRP A 349 -1.09 0.05 15.04
N LEU A 350 -0.73 -0.93 15.85
CA LEU A 350 -0.18 -2.21 15.43
C LEU A 350 -1.29 -3.27 15.41
N SER A 351 -1.03 -4.42 14.82
CA SER A 351 -2.05 -5.48 14.61
C SER A 351 -3.33 -4.94 13.95
N SER A 352 -3.18 -3.98 13.04
CA SER A 352 -4.28 -3.18 12.49
C SER A 352 -4.24 -3.13 10.96
N PRO A 353 -4.44 -4.26 10.26
CA PRO A 353 -4.37 -4.32 8.81
C PRO A 353 -5.46 -3.46 8.16
N ALA A 354 -5.07 -2.69 7.14
CA ALA A 354 -6.02 -2.03 6.26
C ALA A 354 -6.63 -3.05 5.29
N ARG A 355 -7.95 -2.98 5.10
CA ARG A 355 -8.68 -3.91 4.24
C ARG A 355 -9.13 -3.29 2.93
N HIS A 356 -9.65 -2.06 2.99
CA HIS A 356 -10.22 -1.36 1.85
C HIS A 356 -9.88 0.13 1.89
N LEU A 357 -9.68 0.72 0.72
CA LEU A 357 -9.73 2.18 0.57
C LEU A 357 -11.18 2.64 0.42
N ILE A 358 -11.51 3.78 1.00
CA ILE A 358 -12.83 4.39 0.86
C ILE A 358 -12.71 5.48 -0.21
N GLN A 359 -13.18 5.17 -1.43
CA GLN A 359 -13.13 6.08 -2.57
C GLN A 359 -14.51 6.70 -2.85
N ASP A 360 -14.54 8.00 -3.11
CA ASP A 360 -15.72 8.66 -3.64
C ASP A 360 -15.98 8.20 -5.09
N PRO A 361 -17.16 7.62 -5.40
CA PRO A 361 -17.42 7.02 -6.70
C PRO A 361 -17.50 8.05 -7.84
N GLN A 362 -17.82 9.33 -7.54
CA GLN A 362 -17.94 10.42 -8.51
C GLN A 362 -16.59 11.08 -8.76
N THR A 363 -15.91 11.53 -7.71
CA THR A 363 -14.66 12.30 -7.82
C THR A 363 -13.41 11.43 -7.89
N LYS A 364 -13.53 10.13 -7.57
CA LYS A 364 -12.43 9.17 -7.41
C LYS A 364 -11.45 9.51 -6.29
N MET A 365 -11.75 10.51 -5.49
CA MET A 365 -10.93 10.91 -4.34
C MET A 365 -10.95 9.84 -3.26
N ILE A 366 -9.79 9.56 -2.68
CA ILE A 366 -9.70 8.71 -1.49
C ILE A 366 -10.04 9.54 -0.24
N LEU A 367 -11.07 9.11 0.48
CA LEU A 367 -11.58 9.75 1.68
C LEU A 367 -10.97 9.18 2.97
N GLY A 368 -10.39 7.98 2.90
CA GLY A 368 -9.94 7.23 4.06
C GLY A 368 -9.75 5.76 3.76
N ALA A 369 -9.71 4.93 4.80
CA ALA A 369 -9.60 3.48 4.68
C ALA A 369 -10.39 2.76 5.79
N GLN A 370 -10.71 1.49 5.53
CA GLN A 370 -11.22 0.57 6.52
C GLN A 370 -10.06 -0.19 7.18
N ILE A 371 -9.92 -0.05 8.49
CA ILE A 371 -8.87 -0.66 9.29
C ILE A 371 -9.49 -1.70 10.21
N GLU A 372 -9.03 -2.95 10.12
CA GLU A 372 -9.45 -3.99 11.05
C GLU A 372 -8.61 -3.88 12.33
N ARG A 373 -9.25 -3.74 13.49
CA ARG A 373 -8.58 -3.64 14.79
C ARG A 373 -9.43 -4.27 15.88
N ASN A 374 -8.83 -5.13 16.71
CA ASN A 374 -9.52 -5.85 17.78
C ASN A 374 -10.77 -6.63 17.31
N GLY A 375 -10.75 -7.14 16.07
CA GLY A 375 -11.87 -7.87 15.45
C GLY A 375 -13.02 -6.99 14.96
N GLU A 376 -12.88 -5.66 15.01
CA GLU A 376 -13.83 -4.70 14.43
C GLU A 376 -13.24 -4.04 13.17
N LEU A 377 -14.09 -3.80 12.17
CA LEU A 377 -13.71 -3.03 10.98
C LEU A 377 -14.10 -1.56 11.19
N LEU A 378 -13.10 -0.68 11.24
CA LEU A 378 -13.26 0.73 11.57
C LEU A 378 -13.09 1.61 10.32
N ASN A 379 -13.99 2.56 10.12
CA ASN A 379 -13.86 3.56 9.05
C ASN A 379 -13.02 4.74 9.55
N ILE A 380 -11.84 4.94 8.95
CA ILE A 380 -10.94 6.03 9.32
C ILE A 380 -10.88 7.05 8.18
N ARG A 381 -11.25 8.30 8.48
CA ARG A 381 -11.20 9.42 7.52
C ARG A 381 -9.79 10.01 7.49
N ALA A 382 -9.29 10.29 6.29
CA ALA A 382 -8.08 11.08 6.06
C ALA A 382 -8.45 12.34 5.29
N VAL A 383 -8.36 13.51 5.94
CA VAL A 383 -8.83 14.79 5.38
C VAL A 383 -7.96 15.23 4.19
N ASN A 384 -6.64 15.08 4.28
CA ASN A 384 -5.70 15.56 3.27
C ASN A 384 -5.16 14.45 2.36
N GLY A 385 -5.04 13.22 2.87
CA GLY A 385 -4.71 12.07 2.03
C GLY A 385 -4.22 10.82 2.76
N VAL A 386 -4.24 9.71 2.02
CA VAL A 386 -3.77 8.39 2.44
C VAL A 386 -2.43 8.07 1.76
N VAL A 387 -1.48 7.56 2.52
CA VAL A 387 -0.17 7.10 2.02
C VAL A 387 -0.05 5.58 2.21
N LEU A 388 0.08 4.83 1.11
CA LEU A 388 0.32 3.40 1.12
C LEU A 388 1.82 3.09 1.16
N THR A 389 2.26 2.44 2.23
CA THR A 389 3.66 2.02 2.47
C THR A 389 3.72 0.58 3.01
N VAL A 390 2.88 -0.29 2.43
CA VAL A 390 2.56 -1.65 2.93
C VAL A 390 3.44 -2.77 2.38
N GLY A 391 4.64 -2.45 1.89
CA GLY A 391 5.54 -3.45 1.30
C GLY A 391 4.98 -4.09 0.02
N GLY A 392 5.52 -5.26 -0.32
CA GLY A 392 5.18 -6.02 -1.51
C GLY A 392 4.20 -7.17 -1.26
N PHE A 393 4.34 -8.24 -2.03
CA PHE A 393 3.52 -9.45 -2.00
C PHE A 393 4.32 -10.74 -1.86
N GLU A 394 5.53 -10.63 -1.32
CA GLU A 394 6.50 -11.72 -1.16
C GLU A 394 5.93 -12.91 -0.38
N ASN A 395 5.06 -12.64 0.59
CA ASN A 395 4.40 -13.65 1.42
C ASN A 395 2.94 -13.93 0.98
N ASN A 396 2.60 -13.65 -0.28
CA ASN A 396 1.29 -14.00 -0.85
C ASN A 396 1.47 -15.03 -1.96
N ARG A 397 1.16 -16.30 -1.65
CA ARG A 397 1.32 -17.43 -2.55
C ARG A 397 0.59 -17.25 -3.88
N ASP A 398 -0.65 -16.75 -3.86
CA ASP A 398 -1.44 -16.56 -5.08
C ASP A 398 -0.82 -15.50 -5.99
N MET A 399 -0.34 -14.39 -5.41
CA MET A 399 0.32 -13.33 -6.18
C MET A 399 1.71 -13.75 -6.69
N VAL A 400 2.48 -14.46 -5.88
CA VAL A 400 3.76 -15.06 -6.29
C VAL A 400 3.55 -15.99 -7.49
N GLN A 401 2.54 -16.86 -7.43
CA GLN A 401 2.21 -17.75 -8.54
C GLN A 401 1.72 -17.01 -9.79
N ASN A 402 0.80 -16.05 -9.64
CA ASN A 402 0.18 -15.39 -10.79
C ASN A 402 1.10 -14.34 -11.44
N PHE A 403 1.97 -13.68 -10.68
CA PHE A 403 2.81 -12.59 -11.20
C PHE A 403 4.28 -12.97 -11.41
N LEU A 404 4.86 -13.79 -10.52
CA LEU A 404 6.28 -14.19 -10.62
C LEU A 404 6.46 -15.55 -11.30
N GLY A 405 5.39 -16.35 -11.41
CA GLY A 405 5.44 -17.67 -12.05
C GLY A 405 6.14 -18.75 -11.23
N ALA A 406 6.35 -18.51 -9.93
CA ALA A 406 6.86 -19.47 -8.95
C ALA A 406 5.70 -20.01 -8.10
N THR A 407 5.69 -21.30 -7.77
CA THR A 407 4.62 -21.89 -6.93
C THR A 407 4.75 -21.49 -5.45
N HIS A 408 5.99 -21.25 -5.01
CA HIS A 408 6.32 -20.71 -3.71
C HIS A 408 7.69 -20.02 -3.77
N LEU A 409 7.91 -19.08 -2.86
CA LEU A 409 9.21 -18.47 -2.56
C LEU A 409 9.30 -18.33 -1.03
N THR A 410 10.50 -18.35 -0.47
CA THR A 410 10.70 -18.18 0.98
C THR A 410 11.08 -16.73 1.30
N PRO A 411 10.24 -15.96 2.01
CA PRO A 411 10.57 -14.58 2.35
C PRO A 411 11.77 -14.48 3.29
N LEU A 412 12.74 -13.61 3.00
CA LEU A 412 13.84 -13.31 3.92
C LEU A 412 13.47 -12.26 4.98
N GLY A 413 12.54 -11.38 4.63
CA GLY A 413 12.14 -10.25 5.46
C GLY A 413 10.86 -10.50 6.25
N SER A 414 9.93 -9.55 6.16
CA SER A 414 8.68 -9.55 6.89
C SER A 414 7.67 -10.54 6.33
N LEU A 415 7.04 -11.31 7.22
CA LEU A 415 5.91 -12.18 6.86
C LEU A 415 4.57 -11.42 6.73
N TYR A 416 4.57 -10.10 6.99
CA TYR A 416 3.36 -9.27 6.91
C TYR A 416 3.15 -8.63 5.54
N ASN A 417 4.10 -8.76 4.60
CA ASN A 417 3.94 -8.26 3.23
C ASN A 417 3.12 -9.26 2.39
N GLN A 418 1.79 -9.10 2.42
CA GLN A 418 0.84 -10.03 1.79
C GLN A 418 0.14 -9.45 0.55
N GLY A 419 0.64 -8.36 -0.02
CA GLY A 419 0.05 -7.74 -1.21
C GLY A 419 -1.23 -6.94 -0.95
N ASP A 420 -1.48 -6.51 0.29
CA ASP A 420 -2.69 -5.76 0.66
C ASP A 420 -2.82 -4.44 -0.13
N GLY A 421 -1.70 -3.78 -0.40
CA GLY A 421 -1.66 -2.56 -1.21
C GLY A 421 -1.99 -2.80 -2.69
N ILE A 422 -1.70 -4.00 -3.20
CA ILE A 422 -2.08 -4.40 -4.56
C ILE A 422 -3.58 -4.61 -4.62
N ARG A 423 -4.17 -5.38 -3.70
CA ARG A 423 -5.63 -5.60 -3.64
C ARG A 423 -6.38 -4.27 -3.51
N MET A 424 -5.97 -3.40 -2.59
CA MET A 424 -6.57 -2.07 -2.45
C MET A 424 -6.40 -1.20 -3.69
N GLY A 425 -5.26 -1.32 -4.41
CA GLY A 425 -5.04 -0.65 -5.69
C GLY A 425 -5.95 -1.16 -6.82
N GLU A 426 -6.19 -2.48 -6.88
CA GLU A 426 -7.08 -3.11 -7.85
C GLU A 426 -8.52 -2.62 -7.64
N GLU A 427 -8.99 -2.60 -6.39
CA GLU A 427 -10.34 -2.16 -6.00
C GLU A 427 -10.69 -0.74 -6.51
N ILE A 428 -9.70 0.15 -6.55
CA ILE A 428 -9.86 1.57 -6.92
C ILE A 428 -9.39 1.91 -8.34
N GLY A 429 -9.03 0.90 -9.13
CA GLY A 429 -8.66 1.05 -10.54
C GLY A 429 -7.27 1.66 -10.77
N ALA A 430 -6.32 1.39 -9.89
CA ALA A 430 -4.94 1.82 -10.05
C ALA A 430 -4.28 1.14 -11.27
N LYS A 431 -3.36 1.88 -11.91
CA LYS A 431 -2.44 1.32 -12.90
C LYS A 431 -1.34 0.56 -12.19
N PHE A 432 -0.99 -0.63 -12.68
CA PHE A 432 0.11 -1.44 -12.13
C PHE A 432 1.36 -1.39 -13.01
N TRP A 433 2.51 -1.59 -12.38
CA TRP A 433 3.79 -1.79 -13.05
C TRP A 433 4.66 -2.83 -12.34
N HIS A 434 5.67 -3.34 -13.05
CA HIS A 434 6.75 -4.19 -12.54
C HIS A 434 6.32 -5.46 -11.78
N MET A 435 5.09 -5.94 -12.01
CA MET A 435 4.52 -7.08 -11.28
C MET A 435 5.35 -8.37 -11.36
N SER A 436 6.09 -8.57 -12.44
CA SER A 436 6.94 -9.76 -12.62
C SER A 436 8.37 -9.61 -12.12
N ASN A 437 8.70 -8.51 -11.44
CA ASN A 437 10.06 -8.23 -10.97
C ASN A 437 10.18 -8.44 -9.44
N TYR A 438 11.19 -9.19 -9.03
CA TYR A 438 11.52 -9.45 -7.63
C TYR A 438 13.01 -9.68 -7.50
N GLU A 439 13.52 -9.55 -6.28
CA GLU A 439 14.92 -9.75 -5.95
C GLU A 439 15.07 -10.89 -4.95
N ALA A 440 16.16 -11.64 -5.06
CA ALA A 440 16.54 -12.67 -4.10
C ALA A 440 17.87 -12.29 -3.44
N LEU A 441 18.28 -13.00 -2.38
CA LEU A 441 19.54 -12.69 -1.70
C LEU A 441 20.13 -13.88 -0.95
N GLY A 442 21.37 -14.22 -1.29
CA GLY A 442 22.10 -15.24 -0.55
C GLY A 442 23.10 -15.95 -1.44
N ILE A 443 23.30 -17.22 -1.15
CA ILE A 443 24.13 -18.11 -1.95
C ILE A 443 23.35 -18.62 -3.17
N LEU A 444 24.07 -19.18 -4.15
CA LEU A 444 23.48 -20.00 -5.22
C LEU A 444 22.30 -19.35 -5.95
N ASN A 445 22.39 -18.05 -6.20
CA ASN A 445 21.39 -17.26 -6.91
C ASN A 445 20.05 -17.11 -6.17
N GLY A 446 20.09 -16.96 -4.84
CA GLY A 446 18.91 -16.71 -4.02
C GLY A 446 18.35 -17.96 -3.36
N MET A 447 19.22 -18.77 -2.73
CA MET A 447 18.81 -19.98 -2.03
C MET A 447 18.99 -19.84 -0.52
N VAL A 448 18.04 -20.39 0.22
CA VAL A 448 18.09 -20.63 1.66
C VAL A 448 17.88 -22.10 1.96
N PHE A 449 18.32 -22.59 3.13
CA PHE A 449 17.89 -23.91 3.60
C PHE A 449 16.37 -23.93 3.76
N ALA A 450 15.75 -25.06 3.43
CA ALA A 450 14.31 -25.19 3.49
C ALA A 450 13.80 -24.93 4.93
N VAL A 451 12.70 -24.19 5.00
CA VAL A 451 11.96 -23.90 6.24
C VAL A 451 10.50 -24.32 6.06
N PRO A 452 9.80 -24.63 7.16
CA PRO A 452 8.36 -24.89 7.12
C PRO A 452 7.56 -23.77 6.44
N GLU A 453 6.41 -24.12 5.86
CA GLU A 453 5.50 -23.13 5.25
C GLU A 453 5.04 -22.09 6.29
N GLY A 454 5.12 -20.81 5.92
CA GLY A 454 4.79 -19.70 6.81
C GLY A 454 5.95 -19.22 7.69
N GLU A 455 7.11 -19.87 7.63
CA GLU A 455 8.33 -19.39 8.29
C GLU A 455 9.21 -18.61 7.31
N ARG A 456 10.02 -17.68 7.85
CA ARG A 456 10.96 -16.90 7.04
C ARG A 456 12.25 -17.68 6.79
N GLY A 457 12.91 -17.37 5.67
CA GLY A 457 14.25 -17.87 5.39
C GLY A 457 15.31 -17.14 6.20
N HIS A 458 16.43 -17.82 6.43
CA HIS A 458 17.59 -17.24 7.06
C HIS A 458 18.65 -16.92 6.01
N TYR A 459 19.14 -15.68 6.02
CA TYR A 459 20.18 -15.24 5.09
C TYR A 459 21.46 -16.06 5.28
N ILE A 460 22.01 -16.55 4.16
CA ILE A 460 23.29 -17.24 4.12
C ILE A 460 24.33 -16.32 3.47
N ASN A 461 25.38 -16.01 4.22
CA ASN A 461 26.45 -15.14 3.74
C ASN A 461 27.25 -15.82 2.62
N PRO A 462 27.51 -15.16 1.47
CA PRO A 462 28.35 -15.71 0.41
C PRO A 462 29.81 -15.95 0.83
N THR A 463 30.27 -15.48 1.99
CA THR A 463 31.58 -15.90 2.55
C THR A 463 31.60 -17.37 2.95
N TYR A 464 30.45 -18.02 3.09
CA TYR A 464 30.34 -19.45 3.37
C TYR A 464 30.61 -20.30 2.11
N THR A 465 31.84 -20.21 1.61
CA THR A 465 32.27 -20.75 0.32
C THR A 465 32.17 -22.27 0.21
N LYS A 466 32.13 -23.01 1.33
CA LYS A 466 31.96 -24.47 1.31
C LYS A 466 30.62 -24.92 0.75
N LEU A 467 29.61 -24.07 0.70
CA LEU A 467 28.32 -24.40 0.08
C LEU A 467 28.35 -24.39 -1.46
N PHE A 468 29.45 -23.94 -2.06
CA PHE A 468 29.63 -23.90 -3.51
C PHE A 468 31.05 -24.23 -3.98
N THR A 469 31.87 -24.83 -3.10
CA THR A 469 33.22 -25.33 -3.43
C THR A 469 33.37 -26.79 -2.99
N GLY A 470 34.10 -27.60 -3.77
CA GLY A 470 34.32 -29.02 -3.51
C GLY A 470 33.36 -29.95 -4.27
N ALA A 471 33.02 -31.08 -3.66
CA ALA A 471 32.09 -32.06 -4.24
C ALA A 471 30.67 -31.73 -3.78
N ILE A 472 30.13 -30.65 -4.34
CA ILE A 472 28.81 -30.13 -4.05
C ILE A 472 28.21 -29.49 -5.30
N PHE A 473 26.93 -29.72 -5.55
CA PHE A 473 26.19 -29.03 -6.61
C PHE A 473 24.71 -28.88 -6.24
N LEU A 474 24.03 -27.96 -6.93
CA LEU A 474 22.59 -27.75 -6.80
C LEU A 474 21.85 -28.61 -7.82
N ALA A 475 21.00 -29.51 -7.34
CA ALA A 475 20.17 -30.41 -8.14
C ALA A 475 18.73 -29.89 -8.22
N GLY A 476 18.16 -29.88 -9.42
CA GLY A 476 16.73 -29.66 -9.61
C GLY A 476 15.92 -30.94 -9.36
N ASP A 477 14.61 -30.87 -9.59
CA ASP A 477 13.65 -31.93 -9.25
C ASP A 477 13.98 -33.29 -9.88
N ASP A 478 14.57 -33.31 -11.08
CA ASP A 478 14.94 -34.54 -11.78
C ASP A 478 16.33 -35.09 -11.39
N GLY A 479 17.08 -34.36 -10.56
CA GLY A 479 18.46 -34.68 -10.18
C GLY A 479 19.54 -34.11 -11.12
N SER A 480 19.18 -33.28 -12.09
CA SER A 480 20.13 -32.58 -12.94
C SER A 480 20.59 -31.24 -12.35
N ARG A 481 21.86 -30.88 -12.61
CA ARG A 481 22.36 -29.52 -12.36
C ARG A 481 21.73 -28.55 -13.34
N TYR A 482 21.43 -27.34 -12.87
CA TYR A 482 20.81 -26.26 -13.66
C TYR A 482 21.47 -24.88 -13.46
N THR A 483 22.51 -24.76 -12.65
CA THR A 483 23.19 -23.48 -12.42
C THR A 483 24.70 -23.66 -12.26
N LYS A 484 25.44 -22.55 -12.37
CA LYS A 484 26.84 -22.42 -12.01
C LYS A 484 26.93 -22.06 -10.52
N GLU A 485 27.30 -23.03 -9.66
CA GLU A 485 27.19 -22.83 -8.20
C GLU A 485 28.18 -21.81 -7.62
N ASP A 486 29.33 -21.60 -8.28
CA ASP A 486 30.30 -20.57 -7.90
C ASP A 486 30.02 -19.19 -8.53
N GLU A 487 28.86 -19.02 -9.18
CA GLU A 487 28.46 -17.73 -9.74
C GLU A 487 28.15 -16.74 -8.62
N GLN A 488 28.77 -15.57 -8.73
CA GLN A 488 28.45 -14.44 -7.89
C GLN A 488 27.15 -13.81 -8.39
N ASN A 489 26.05 -14.01 -7.66
CA ASN A 489 24.75 -13.43 -8.00
C ASN A 489 24.65 -11.95 -7.60
N ARG A 490 23.81 -11.21 -8.33
CA ARG A 490 23.52 -9.78 -8.12
C ARG A 490 22.07 -9.61 -7.64
N HIS A 491 21.84 -9.94 -6.37
CA HIS A 491 20.50 -10.08 -5.78
C HIS A 491 19.62 -11.07 -6.55
N GLY A 492 20.13 -12.30 -6.73
CA GLY A 492 19.45 -13.36 -7.48
C GLY A 492 19.63 -13.29 -9.00
N HIS A 493 20.10 -12.15 -9.54
CA HIS A 493 20.37 -12.02 -10.96
C HIS A 493 21.64 -12.77 -11.37
N VAL A 494 21.52 -13.59 -12.41
CA VAL A 494 22.62 -14.26 -13.12
C VAL A 494 22.72 -13.77 -14.56
N TYR A 495 23.90 -13.91 -15.15
CA TYR A 495 24.10 -13.52 -16.54
C TYR A 495 23.99 -14.73 -17.46
N GLU A 496 22.93 -14.78 -18.25
CA GLU A 496 22.74 -15.83 -19.24
C GLU A 496 22.30 -15.22 -20.59
N GLN A 497 22.98 -15.66 -21.66
CA GLN A 497 22.67 -15.32 -23.05
C GLN A 497 22.57 -13.81 -23.34
N GLY A 498 23.35 -12.98 -22.62
CA GLY A 498 23.37 -11.54 -22.83
C GLY A 498 22.39 -10.75 -21.97
N GLN A 499 21.70 -11.38 -21.02
CA GLN A 499 20.73 -10.73 -20.15
C GLN A 499 20.98 -11.12 -18.68
N TRP A 500 20.80 -10.14 -17.79
CA TRP A 500 20.71 -10.37 -16.35
C TRP A 500 19.26 -10.68 -15.98
N HIS A 501 19.02 -11.78 -15.26
CA HIS A 501 17.68 -12.14 -14.80
C HIS A 501 17.73 -13.05 -13.56
N VAL A 502 16.65 -13.08 -12.78
CA VAL A 502 16.48 -14.05 -11.70
C VAL A 502 16.12 -15.42 -12.28
N VAL A 503 16.85 -16.45 -11.86
CA VAL A 503 16.67 -17.82 -12.34
C VAL A 503 15.27 -18.32 -11.96
N ARG A 504 14.59 -19.01 -12.87
CA ARG A 504 13.32 -19.66 -12.57
C ARG A 504 13.51 -20.69 -11.44
N PRO A 505 12.73 -20.61 -10.34
CA PRO A 505 12.82 -21.58 -9.25
C PRO A 505 12.47 -23.01 -9.70
N ASN A 506 13.15 -24.01 -9.10
CA ASN A 506 12.69 -25.40 -9.10
C ASN A 506 11.77 -25.62 -7.88
N GLU A 507 10.94 -26.66 -7.90
CA GLU A 507 9.96 -26.90 -6.84
C GLU A 507 10.60 -27.55 -5.60
N HIS A 508 11.56 -28.47 -5.79
CA HIS A 508 12.20 -29.23 -4.72
C HIS A 508 13.73 -29.31 -4.90
N PRO A 509 14.44 -28.18 -4.99
CA PRO A 509 15.88 -28.21 -5.21
C PRO A 509 16.63 -28.73 -3.98
N HIS A 510 17.74 -29.44 -4.24
CA HIS A 510 18.58 -30.01 -3.20
C HIS A 510 20.05 -29.70 -3.46
N LEU A 511 20.79 -29.35 -2.42
CA LEU A 511 22.25 -29.41 -2.46
C LEU A 511 22.68 -30.87 -2.28
N VAL A 512 23.45 -31.40 -3.23
CA VAL A 512 23.96 -32.78 -3.22
C VAL A 512 25.47 -32.75 -3.02
N PHE A 513 25.98 -33.51 -2.05
CA PHE A 513 27.40 -33.53 -1.70
C PHE A 513 27.88 -34.87 -1.11
N ASP A 514 29.20 -35.06 -0.96
CA ASP A 514 29.79 -36.29 -0.41
C ASP A 514 30.23 -36.16 1.05
N ALA A 515 30.64 -37.29 1.66
CA ALA A 515 31.10 -37.32 3.06
C ALA A 515 32.24 -36.35 3.37
N LYS A 516 33.19 -36.16 2.45
CA LYS A 516 34.29 -35.21 2.65
C LYS A 516 33.80 -33.76 2.66
N GLN A 517 32.78 -33.46 1.86
CA GLN A 517 32.16 -32.15 1.87
C GLN A 517 31.36 -31.94 3.16
N TRP A 518 30.64 -32.98 3.60
CA TRP A 518 29.88 -32.91 4.84
C TRP A 518 30.76 -32.61 6.05
N GLU A 519 31.88 -33.33 6.18
CA GLU A 519 32.88 -33.07 7.22
C GLU A 519 33.44 -31.65 7.13
N ALA A 520 33.62 -31.11 5.92
CA ALA A 520 34.10 -29.74 5.74
C ALA A 520 33.06 -28.68 6.18
N LEU A 521 31.77 -28.94 5.98
CA LEU A 521 30.67 -28.06 6.40
C LEU A 521 30.49 -28.07 7.92
N LEU A 522 30.63 -29.24 8.56
CA LEU A 522 30.52 -29.37 10.03
C LEU A 522 31.60 -28.61 10.81
N HIS A 523 32.75 -28.35 10.18
CA HIS A 523 33.89 -27.68 10.79
C HIS A 523 34.14 -26.30 10.18
N ASP A 524 33.13 -25.70 9.53
CA ASP A 524 33.20 -24.34 9.01
C ASP A 524 32.58 -23.35 10.00
N ASP A 525 33.40 -22.46 10.56
CA ASP A 525 32.99 -21.43 11.49
C ASP A 525 32.20 -20.29 10.80
N GLU A 526 32.12 -20.27 9.47
CA GLU A 526 31.36 -19.28 8.68
C GLU A 526 29.84 -19.57 8.64
N SER A 527 29.37 -20.74 9.11
CA SER A 527 27.94 -21.03 9.16
C SER A 527 27.23 -20.11 10.16
N PRO A 528 26.25 -19.28 9.73
CA PRO A 528 25.61 -18.33 10.64
C PRO A 528 24.70 -18.99 11.69
N TYR A 529 24.24 -20.23 11.41
CA TYR A 529 23.41 -21.07 12.27
C TYR A 529 23.62 -22.55 11.89
N THR A 530 23.29 -23.48 12.78
CA THR A 530 23.60 -24.93 12.62
C THR A 530 22.38 -25.84 12.57
N ASP A 531 21.17 -25.32 12.83
CA ASP A 531 19.94 -26.14 12.95
C ASP A 531 19.57 -26.86 11.63
N TRP A 532 20.06 -26.37 10.49
CA TRP A 532 19.87 -27.03 9.21
C TRP A 532 20.63 -28.37 9.10
N TYR A 533 21.64 -28.63 9.96
CA TYR A 533 22.36 -29.90 10.00
C TYR A 533 21.42 -31.09 10.26
N ASP A 534 20.36 -30.87 11.04
CA ASP A 534 19.35 -31.89 11.34
C ASP A 534 18.48 -32.25 10.11
N GLN A 535 18.48 -31.40 9.08
CA GLN A 535 17.76 -31.62 7.83
C GLN A 535 18.59 -32.41 6.80
N VAL A 536 19.88 -32.63 7.06
CA VAL A 536 20.78 -33.32 6.13
C VAL A 536 20.45 -34.81 6.11
N ILE A 537 20.12 -35.31 4.92
CA ILE A 537 19.90 -36.74 4.70
C ILE A 537 21.14 -37.39 4.11
N SER A 538 21.36 -38.67 4.43
CA SER A 538 22.46 -39.47 3.88
C SER A 538 21.95 -40.76 3.23
N ALA A 539 22.68 -41.26 2.24
CA ALA A 539 22.45 -42.57 1.63
C ALA A 539 23.78 -43.22 1.20
N PRO A 540 23.89 -44.55 1.25
CA PRO A 540 25.12 -45.24 0.85
C PRO A 540 25.38 -45.18 -0.66
N THR A 541 24.34 -45.00 -1.48
CA THR A 541 24.45 -44.94 -2.95
C THR A 541 23.69 -43.76 -3.53
N ILE A 542 24.11 -43.28 -4.71
CA ILE A 542 23.40 -42.21 -5.45
C ILE A 542 21.96 -42.61 -5.79
N ALA A 543 21.71 -43.89 -6.11
CA ALA A 543 20.37 -44.36 -6.42
C ALA A 543 19.44 -44.27 -5.20
N GLU A 544 19.93 -44.62 -4.02
CA GLU A 544 19.18 -44.47 -2.77
C GLU A 544 19.02 -43.00 -2.37
N LEU A 545 20.02 -42.14 -2.62
CA LEU A 545 19.89 -40.70 -2.40
C LEU A 545 18.79 -40.10 -3.29
N ALA A 546 18.81 -40.43 -4.59
CA ALA A 546 17.80 -39.97 -5.55
C ALA A 546 16.39 -40.34 -5.09
N ALA A 547 16.18 -41.58 -4.64
CA ALA A 547 14.89 -42.03 -4.11
C ALA A 547 14.43 -41.24 -2.87
N LYS A 548 15.36 -40.81 -2.00
CA LYS A 548 15.03 -40.02 -0.81
C LYS A 548 14.67 -38.56 -1.13
N ILE A 549 15.29 -37.96 -2.15
CA ILE A 549 15.01 -36.57 -2.57
C ILE A 549 13.95 -36.47 -3.67
N GLY A 550 13.42 -37.59 -4.16
CA GLY A 550 12.42 -37.61 -5.23
C GLY A 550 12.97 -37.42 -6.64
N ALA A 551 14.29 -37.50 -6.84
CA ALA A 551 14.95 -37.35 -8.14
C ALA A 551 15.00 -38.66 -8.95
N ASP A 552 15.26 -38.56 -10.26
CA ASP A 552 15.48 -39.74 -11.09
C ASP A 552 16.89 -40.34 -10.82
N PRO A 553 16.99 -41.62 -10.42
CA PRO A 553 18.26 -42.21 -10.04
C PRO A 553 19.26 -42.31 -11.20
N ALA A 554 18.80 -42.45 -12.45
CA ALA A 554 19.68 -42.50 -13.61
C ALA A 554 20.17 -41.10 -14.01
N ILE A 555 19.32 -40.08 -13.88
CA ILE A 555 19.72 -38.68 -14.11
C ILE A 555 20.75 -38.26 -13.06
N LEU A 556 20.47 -38.44 -11.76
CA LEU A 556 21.40 -38.03 -10.70
C LEU A 556 22.75 -38.75 -10.81
N ALA A 557 22.75 -40.06 -11.10
CA ALA A 557 24.00 -40.81 -11.33
C ALA A 557 24.81 -40.27 -12.51
N ARG A 558 24.15 -39.90 -13.62
CA ARG A 558 24.82 -39.24 -14.76
C ARG A 558 25.34 -37.86 -14.37
N THR A 559 24.59 -37.08 -13.61
CA THR A 559 25.00 -35.75 -13.14
C THR A 559 26.27 -35.83 -12.31
N VAL A 560 26.36 -36.76 -11.35
CA VAL A 560 27.56 -36.98 -10.53
C VAL A 560 28.75 -37.43 -11.38
N ALA A 561 28.54 -38.37 -12.31
CA ALA A 561 29.61 -38.82 -13.21
C ALA A 561 30.14 -37.69 -14.11
N GLN A 562 29.25 -36.83 -14.63
CA GLN A 562 29.62 -35.65 -15.41
C GLN A 562 30.38 -34.62 -14.56
N PHE A 563 29.90 -34.34 -13.35
CA PHE A 563 30.58 -33.44 -12.42
C PHE A 563 32.00 -33.92 -12.09
N ASN A 564 32.16 -35.22 -11.83
CA ASN A 564 33.48 -35.82 -11.57
C ASN A 564 34.40 -35.71 -12.78
N HIS A 565 33.88 -35.92 -13.99
CA HIS A 565 34.64 -35.75 -15.23
C HIS A 565 35.13 -34.30 -15.39
N PHE A 566 34.25 -33.32 -15.14
CA PHE A 566 34.59 -31.90 -15.22
C PHE A 566 35.60 -31.47 -14.15
N ALA A 567 35.43 -31.96 -12.91
CA ALA A 567 36.38 -31.72 -11.82
C ALA A 567 37.78 -32.28 -12.17
N ALA A 568 37.85 -33.46 -12.79
CA ALA A 568 39.12 -34.04 -13.23
C ALA A 568 39.74 -33.31 -14.43
N ALA A 569 38.91 -32.74 -15.31
CA ALA A 569 39.36 -31.95 -16.45
C ALA A 569 39.81 -30.52 -16.05
N GLY A 570 39.38 -30.02 -14.88
CA GLY A 570 39.63 -28.65 -14.43
C GLY A 570 38.72 -27.61 -15.10
N GLU A 571 37.65 -28.04 -15.76
CA GLU A 571 36.72 -27.18 -16.49
C GLU A 571 35.31 -27.81 -16.51
N ASP A 572 34.29 -27.02 -16.13
CA ASP A 572 32.89 -27.39 -16.27
C ASP A 572 32.34 -26.99 -17.65
N PHE A 573 32.31 -27.95 -18.56
CA PHE A 573 31.81 -27.73 -19.93
C PHE A 573 30.30 -27.52 -20.02
N LYS A 574 29.53 -27.70 -18.94
CA LYS A 574 28.07 -27.51 -18.93
C LYS A 574 27.68 -26.12 -18.45
N PHE A 575 28.24 -25.66 -17.32
CA PHE A 575 27.85 -24.39 -16.69
C PHE A 575 29.01 -23.39 -16.53
N GLY A 576 30.25 -23.77 -16.86
CA GLY A 576 31.39 -22.87 -16.74
C GLY A 576 31.79 -22.55 -15.30
N ARG A 577 31.44 -23.42 -14.34
CA ARG A 577 32.01 -23.41 -12.98
C ARG A 577 33.53 -23.54 -13.02
N LEU A 578 34.22 -22.75 -12.20
CA LEU A 578 35.68 -22.73 -12.15
C LEU A 578 36.21 -24.06 -11.61
N GLY A 579 37.12 -24.71 -12.35
CA GLY A 579 37.68 -26.02 -11.96
C GLY A 579 38.34 -26.04 -10.58
N ASP A 580 39.00 -24.94 -10.18
CA ASP A 580 39.63 -24.81 -8.86
C ASP A 580 38.61 -24.81 -7.69
N THR A 581 37.32 -24.59 -7.99
CA THR A 581 36.23 -24.70 -7.01
C THR A 581 35.64 -26.10 -6.95
N MET A 582 36.10 -27.05 -7.77
CA MET A 582 35.51 -28.37 -7.93
C MET A 582 36.41 -29.47 -7.38
N ARG A 583 35.79 -30.44 -6.71
CA ARG A 583 36.44 -31.70 -6.30
C ARG A 583 35.52 -32.85 -6.69
N ALA A 584 36.06 -33.90 -7.29
CA ALA A 584 35.26 -35.09 -7.59
C ALA A 584 34.65 -35.70 -6.31
N PHE A 585 33.42 -36.20 -6.43
CA PHE A 585 32.73 -37.00 -5.42
C PHE A 585 33.50 -38.29 -5.15
N ALA A 586 33.54 -38.71 -3.88
CA ALA A 586 34.05 -40.03 -3.49
C ALA A 586 33.22 -41.17 -4.12
N GLU A 587 33.89 -42.26 -4.54
CA GLU A 587 33.23 -43.39 -5.20
C GLU A 587 32.33 -44.22 -4.26
N ASP A 588 32.78 -44.42 -3.01
CA ASP A 588 32.16 -45.37 -2.07
C ASP A 588 31.05 -44.77 -1.18
N GLY A 589 30.66 -43.52 -1.40
CA GLY A 589 29.73 -42.81 -0.52
C GLY A 589 30.24 -42.69 0.94
N PRO A 590 29.35 -42.44 1.92
CA PRO A 590 27.96 -42.05 1.73
C PRO A 590 27.83 -40.69 1.01
N TYR A 591 26.67 -40.49 0.41
CA TYR A 591 26.27 -39.25 -0.26
C TYR A 591 25.18 -38.57 0.55
N TYR A 592 25.14 -37.25 0.48
CA TYR A 592 24.30 -36.40 1.32
C TYR A 592 23.48 -35.46 0.45
N ALA A 593 22.33 -35.07 0.97
CA ALA A 593 21.55 -33.99 0.43
C ALA A 593 20.89 -33.15 1.52
N VAL A 594 20.63 -31.89 1.22
CA VAL A 594 19.79 -31.01 2.05
C VAL A 594 18.85 -30.22 1.14
N ALA A 595 17.60 -30.10 1.56
CA ALA A 595 16.59 -29.33 0.84
C ALA A 595 16.89 -27.82 0.97
N VAL A 596 16.72 -27.11 -0.14
CA VAL A 596 16.82 -25.64 -0.19
C VAL A 596 15.58 -25.08 -0.86
N ASN A 597 15.25 -23.82 -0.56
CA ASN A 597 14.17 -23.08 -1.20
C ASN A 597 14.75 -21.86 -1.91
N HIS A 598 14.13 -21.48 -3.03
CA HIS A 598 14.40 -20.17 -3.63
C HIS A 598 13.78 -19.10 -2.73
N ASP A 599 14.56 -18.08 -2.41
CA ASP A 599 14.14 -17.01 -1.53
C ASP A 599 13.54 -15.82 -2.30
N VAL A 600 12.86 -14.95 -1.54
CA VAL A 600 12.47 -13.64 -2.03
C VAL A 600 12.86 -12.61 -0.98
N LEU A 601 13.66 -11.64 -1.40
CA LEU A 601 14.05 -10.49 -0.59
C LEU A 601 12.98 -9.41 -0.63
N ASN A 602 12.47 -9.11 -1.82
CA ASN A 602 11.45 -8.09 -2.09
C ASN A 602 10.83 -8.29 -3.48
N THR A 603 9.66 -7.73 -3.69
CA THR A 603 8.94 -7.64 -4.98
C THR A 603 8.82 -6.19 -5.42
N GLN A 604 8.97 -5.87 -6.70
CA GLN A 604 8.90 -4.48 -7.17
C GLN A 604 7.53 -4.11 -7.75
N GLY A 605 6.60 -5.07 -7.80
CA GLY A 605 5.27 -4.91 -8.37
C GLY A 605 4.33 -4.09 -7.50
N GLY A 606 3.45 -3.30 -8.13
CA GLY A 606 2.34 -2.66 -7.43
C GLY A 606 1.77 -1.44 -8.17
N PRO A 607 0.88 -0.67 -7.50
CA PRO A 607 0.33 0.55 -8.06
C PRO A 607 1.44 1.53 -8.50
N GLN A 608 1.40 1.94 -9.76
CA GLN A 608 2.32 2.91 -10.33
C GLN A 608 2.07 4.28 -9.70
N ARG A 609 3.16 4.98 -9.36
CA ARG A 609 3.14 6.36 -8.88
C ARG A 609 3.95 7.29 -9.77
N ASN A 610 3.65 8.58 -9.72
CA ASN A 610 4.44 9.62 -10.39
C ASN A 610 5.50 10.25 -9.48
N ALA A 611 6.28 11.19 -10.02
CA ALA A 611 7.35 11.90 -9.30
C ALA A 611 6.90 12.64 -8.03
N ARG A 612 5.59 12.92 -7.88
CA ARG A 612 4.98 13.50 -6.68
C ARG A 612 4.47 12.43 -5.69
N ALA A 613 4.82 11.16 -5.92
CA ALA A 613 4.35 10.00 -5.19
C ALA A 613 2.83 9.77 -5.27
N GLU A 614 2.12 10.40 -6.21
CA GLU A 614 0.67 10.20 -6.41
C GLU A 614 0.45 8.89 -7.17
N VAL A 615 -0.46 8.04 -6.67
CA VAL A 615 -0.83 6.80 -7.35
C VAL A 615 -1.63 7.14 -8.62
N LEU A 616 -1.36 6.44 -9.72
CA LEU A 616 -2.01 6.67 -11.00
C LEU A 616 -3.18 5.71 -11.21
N ALA A 617 -4.28 6.22 -11.75
CA ALA A 617 -5.38 5.44 -12.28
C ALA A 617 -4.97 4.74 -13.59
N ALA A 618 -5.76 3.75 -14.03
CA ALA A 618 -5.53 3.00 -15.26
C ALA A 618 -5.34 3.89 -16.52
N ASP A 619 -5.94 5.07 -16.56
CA ASP A 619 -5.81 6.05 -17.65
C ASP A 619 -4.56 6.95 -17.54
N GLY A 620 -3.76 6.79 -16.49
CA GLY A 620 -2.54 7.57 -16.21
C GLY A 620 -2.77 8.86 -15.42
N THR A 621 -4.01 9.19 -15.06
CA THR A 621 -4.29 10.36 -14.21
C THR A 621 -4.01 10.08 -12.73
N PRO A 622 -3.53 11.05 -11.93
CA PRO A 622 -3.38 10.86 -10.50
C PRO A 622 -4.72 10.62 -9.79
N ILE A 623 -4.78 9.61 -8.93
CA ILE A 623 -5.94 9.36 -8.06
C ILE A 623 -5.90 10.38 -6.92
N PRO A 624 -6.91 11.24 -6.77
CA PRO A 624 -6.86 12.31 -5.78
C PRO A 624 -6.73 11.74 -4.37
N HIS A 625 -5.85 12.37 -3.58
CA HIS A 625 -5.60 12.05 -2.16
C HIS A 625 -4.92 10.69 -1.90
N LEU A 626 -4.44 10.00 -2.94
CA LEU A 626 -3.74 8.73 -2.78
C LEU A 626 -2.27 8.84 -3.17
N TYR A 627 -1.40 8.46 -2.24
CA TYR A 627 0.04 8.44 -2.43
C TYR A 627 0.60 7.07 -2.09
N SER A 628 1.77 6.72 -2.64
CA SER A 628 2.49 5.50 -2.24
C SER A 628 3.99 5.72 -2.20
N ALA A 629 4.68 4.91 -1.40
CA ALA A 629 6.13 4.93 -1.32
C ALA A 629 6.70 3.58 -0.89
N GLY A 630 7.99 3.40 -1.16
CA GLY A 630 8.71 2.16 -0.90
C GLY A 630 8.43 1.10 -1.98
N GLU A 631 8.49 -0.14 -1.54
CA GLU A 631 8.47 -1.33 -2.40
C GLU A 631 7.13 -1.56 -3.13
N LEU A 632 6.02 -1.02 -2.62
CA LEU A 632 4.71 -1.09 -3.27
C LEU A 632 4.74 -0.34 -4.62
N GLY A 633 4.89 -1.11 -5.71
CA GLY A 633 5.19 -0.54 -7.02
C GLY A 633 6.57 0.10 -7.05
N GLY A 634 7.59 -0.62 -6.60
CA GLY A 634 8.98 -0.20 -6.59
C GLY A 634 9.50 0.26 -7.95
N ILE A 635 10.50 1.15 -7.93
CA ILE A 635 11.06 1.75 -9.13
C ILE A 635 11.90 0.75 -9.93
N ASN A 636 12.45 -0.30 -9.33
CA ASN A 636 13.33 -1.22 -10.06
C ASN A 636 12.52 -2.15 -10.97
N ALA A 637 12.69 -2.02 -12.29
CA ALA A 637 11.90 -2.74 -13.27
C ALA A 637 12.58 -4.00 -13.84
N ASN A 638 13.91 -4.03 -13.85
CA ASN A 638 14.70 -5.07 -14.50
C ASN A 638 15.88 -5.52 -13.63
N MET A 639 16.96 -4.73 -13.55
CA MET A 639 18.11 -5.05 -12.70
C MET A 639 18.10 -4.21 -11.42
N TYR A 640 18.57 -4.79 -10.32
CA TYR A 640 18.58 -4.14 -9.01
C TYR A 640 19.98 -3.76 -8.54
N GLN A 641 20.12 -2.55 -8.00
CA GLN A 641 21.31 -2.15 -7.25
C GLN A 641 20.99 -2.18 -5.75
N ALA A 642 21.83 -2.86 -4.96
CA ALA A 642 21.71 -2.99 -3.52
C ALA A 642 21.41 -1.64 -2.86
N GLY A 643 20.56 -1.64 -1.85
CA GLY A 643 20.19 -0.43 -1.11
C GLY A 643 19.28 0.54 -1.87
N GLY A 644 18.87 0.21 -3.11
CA GLY A 644 17.89 0.98 -3.87
C GLY A 644 16.55 1.11 -3.15
N ASN A 645 15.93 0.01 -2.72
CA ASN A 645 14.61 0.09 -2.08
C ASN A 645 14.62 0.88 -0.75
N LEU A 646 15.71 0.83 0.01
CA LEU A 646 15.83 1.66 1.22
C LEU A 646 16.00 3.15 0.87
N ALA A 647 16.78 3.48 -0.18
CA ALA A 647 16.86 4.85 -0.68
C ALA A 647 15.48 5.34 -1.12
N GLU A 648 14.73 4.52 -1.85
CA GLU A 648 13.36 4.77 -2.30
C GLU A 648 12.40 5.03 -1.13
N CYS A 649 12.51 4.24 -0.05
CA CYS A 649 11.74 4.44 1.18
C CYS A 649 11.93 5.86 1.75
N LEU A 650 13.17 6.36 1.79
CA LEU A 650 13.43 7.70 2.34
C LEU A 650 13.02 8.82 1.38
N ILE A 651 13.32 8.65 0.08
CA ILE A 651 13.07 9.67 -0.95
C ILE A 651 11.57 9.83 -1.17
N PHE A 652 10.89 8.75 -1.56
CA PHE A 652 9.45 8.80 -1.84
C PHE A 652 8.62 8.82 -0.56
N GLY A 653 9.11 8.28 0.55
CA GLY A 653 8.45 8.45 1.85
C GLY A 653 8.35 9.93 2.24
N LYS A 654 9.43 10.70 2.08
CA LYS A 654 9.43 12.15 2.33
C LYS A 654 8.47 12.87 1.39
N ILE A 655 8.55 12.60 0.09
CA ILE A 655 7.68 13.22 -0.93
C ILE A 655 6.21 12.92 -0.65
N ALA A 656 5.86 11.64 -0.43
CA ALA A 656 4.49 11.22 -0.17
C ALA A 656 3.95 11.83 1.13
N GLY A 657 4.70 11.78 2.22
CA GLY A 657 4.31 12.37 3.49
C GLY A 657 4.05 13.87 3.41
N THR A 658 4.97 14.64 2.82
CA THR A 658 4.82 16.09 2.65
C THR A 658 3.65 16.45 1.71
N ASN A 659 3.49 15.73 0.59
CA ASN A 659 2.42 16.02 -0.37
C ASN A 659 1.04 15.65 0.19
N ALA A 660 0.96 14.55 0.94
CA ALA A 660 -0.26 14.13 1.62
C ALA A 660 -0.66 15.11 2.72
N ALA A 661 0.30 15.70 3.46
CA ALA A 661 0.01 16.66 4.52
C ALA A 661 -0.42 18.04 4.04
N THR A 662 -0.20 18.37 2.77
CA THR A 662 -0.63 19.65 2.20
C THR A 662 -2.14 19.76 2.23
N ALA A 663 -2.68 20.75 2.94
CA ALA A 663 -4.13 20.97 3.05
C ALA A 663 -4.79 21.09 1.66
N LYS A 664 -5.80 20.26 1.40
CA LYS A 664 -6.51 20.21 0.11
C LYS A 664 -7.86 20.93 0.13
N THR A 665 -8.33 21.30 1.31
CA THR A 665 -9.55 22.08 1.54
C THR A 665 -9.26 23.30 2.43
N THR A 666 -10.03 24.37 2.23
CA THR A 666 -10.02 25.55 3.11
C THR A 666 -10.94 25.39 4.32
N GLU A 667 -11.79 24.35 4.34
CA GLU A 667 -12.70 24.09 5.44
C GLU A 667 -11.97 23.39 6.60
N LYS A 668 -12.20 23.88 7.82
CA LYS A 668 -11.67 23.24 9.02
C LYS A 668 -12.54 22.05 9.40
N VAL A 669 -12.06 20.85 9.12
CA VAL A 669 -12.65 19.61 9.62
C VAL A 669 -12.18 19.40 11.07
N ALA A 670 -13.10 19.19 12.00
CA ALA A 670 -12.74 18.87 13.38
C ALA A 670 -12.12 17.47 13.43
N LEU A 671 -10.86 17.40 13.88
CA LEU A 671 -10.20 16.12 14.12
C LEU A 671 -10.88 15.37 15.25
N GLN A 672 -10.99 14.06 15.08
CA GLN A 672 -11.55 13.15 16.07
C GLN A 672 -10.59 12.00 16.23
N ALA A 673 -9.78 12.04 17.29
CA ALA A 673 -8.99 10.88 17.70
C ALA A 673 -9.94 9.70 17.92
N ALA A 674 -9.47 8.49 17.65
CA ALA A 674 -10.30 7.31 17.87
C ALA A 674 -10.73 7.20 19.33
N LEU A 675 -11.90 6.58 19.53
CA LEU A 675 -12.45 6.36 20.86
C LEU A 675 -11.41 5.65 21.75
N PRO A 676 -11.25 6.05 23.04
CA PRO A 676 -10.28 5.45 23.95
C PRO A 676 -10.32 3.92 24.05
N LYS A 677 -11.49 3.31 23.78
CA LYS A 677 -11.67 1.85 23.75
C LYS A 677 -10.84 1.13 22.67
N TYR A 678 -10.35 1.85 21.66
CA TYR A 678 -9.53 1.30 20.59
C TYR A 678 -8.02 1.47 20.84
N GLY A 679 -7.63 2.05 21.98
CA GLY A 679 -6.23 2.37 22.30
C GLY A 679 -5.75 3.62 21.58
N HIS A 680 -4.78 4.31 22.17
CA HIS A 680 -4.29 5.59 21.65
C HIS A 680 -2.99 5.42 20.85
N ASN A 681 -2.00 4.68 21.38
CA ASN A 681 -0.73 4.44 20.69
C ASN A 681 -0.02 3.22 21.29
N ASP A 682 0.07 2.13 20.51
CA ASP A 682 0.48 0.79 20.97
C ASP A 682 1.96 0.71 21.40
N ILE A 683 2.79 1.67 21.01
CA ILE A 683 4.22 1.68 21.35
C ILE A 683 4.51 2.52 22.60
N THR A 684 3.65 3.51 22.91
CA THR A 684 3.87 4.42 24.05
C THR A 684 3.22 3.95 25.35
N THR A 685 2.29 2.99 25.28
CA THR A 685 1.54 2.46 26.44
C THR A 685 2.25 1.31 27.16
N SER A 686 3.36 0.80 26.62
CA SER A 686 4.09 -0.36 27.18
C SER A 686 5.16 -0.01 28.23
N ASP A 687 5.34 1.27 28.59
CA ASP A 687 6.47 1.76 29.40
C ASP A 687 6.29 1.74 30.94
N ASP A 688 5.18 1.21 31.49
CA ASP A 688 5.00 1.20 32.96
C ASP A 688 5.84 0.11 33.67
N LEU A 689 7.13 0.39 33.80
CA LEU A 689 8.08 -0.38 34.62
C LEU A 689 7.68 -0.45 36.09
N ALA A 690 6.85 0.49 36.59
CA ALA A 690 6.42 0.49 37.98
C ALA A 690 5.45 -0.66 38.31
N SER A 691 4.90 -1.33 37.29
CA SER A 691 4.11 -2.55 37.45
C SER A 691 4.94 -3.79 37.80
N ILE A 692 6.26 -3.75 37.59
CA ILE A 692 7.15 -4.89 37.84
C ILE A 692 7.61 -4.89 39.30
N THR A 693 7.05 -5.79 40.11
CA THR A 693 7.44 -5.94 41.52
C THR A 693 8.86 -6.53 41.66
N LEU A 694 9.68 -5.91 42.50
CA LEU A 694 11.00 -6.39 42.91
C LEU A 694 10.98 -6.98 44.33
N GLY A 695 11.56 -8.16 44.49
CA GLY A 695 11.86 -8.77 45.79
C GLY A 695 13.22 -8.34 46.36
N PRO A 696 13.60 -8.87 47.55
CA PRO A 696 14.93 -8.65 48.10
C PRO A 696 16.03 -9.10 47.12
N ASP A 697 17.12 -8.34 47.05
CA ASP A 697 18.28 -8.62 46.21
C ASP A 697 17.98 -8.65 44.69
N GLN A 698 16.88 -8.03 44.25
CA GLN A 698 16.47 -7.94 42.85
C GLN A 698 16.59 -6.52 42.30
N TYR A 699 17.06 -6.42 41.05
CA TYR A 699 17.32 -5.16 40.36
C TYR A 699 16.77 -5.24 38.93
N LEU A 700 16.15 -4.16 38.45
CA LEU A 700 15.69 -4.07 37.06
C LEU A 700 16.75 -3.39 36.23
N GLY A 701 17.07 -3.93 35.07
CA GLY A 701 17.90 -3.25 34.09
C GLY A 701 17.25 -3.27 32.73
N GLN A 702 17.60 -2.30 31.91
CA GLN A 702 16.94 -2.07 30.63
C GLN A 702 17.94 -1.78 29.52
N SER A 703 17.60 -2.15 28.30
CA SER A 703 18.36 -1.82 27.10
C SER A 703 17.43 -1.57 25.91
N ASN A 704 17.66 -0.48 25.20
CA ASN A 704 16.95 -0.14 23.96
C ASN A 704 17.69 -0.64 22.71
N GLU A 705 18.70 -1.50 22.88
CA GLU A 705 19.48 -2.03 21.77
C GLU A 705 18.84 -3.24 21.08
N GLY A 706 17.70 -3.74 21.59
CA GLY A 706 16.92 -4.80 20.97
C GLY A 706 16.37 -4.39 19.60
N ILE A 707 16.15 -5.36 18.72
CA ILE A 707 15.55 -5.10 17.39
C ILE A 707 14.06 -4.73 17.56
N GLY A 708 13.36 -5.42 18.46
CA GLY A 708 11.97 -5.16 18.84
C GLY A 708 11.79 -3.98 19.80
N GLY A 709 12.90 -3.37 20.23
CA GLY A 709 12.92 -2.20 21.10
C GLY A 709 13.52 -2.52 22.45
N GLN A 710 12.78 -2.21 23.52
CA GLN A 710 13.32 -2.29 24.87
C GLN A 710 13.25 -3.71 25.43
N VAL A 711 14.40 -4.22 25.88
CA VAL A 711 14.51 -5.44 26.68
C VAL A 711 14.70 -5.04 28.14
N VAL A 712 13.89 -5.63 29.03
CA VAL A 712 13.96 -5.42 30.48
C VAL A 712 14.23 -6.75 31.15
N VAL A 713 15.24 -6.75 32.01
CA VAL A 713 15.63 -7.91 32.80
C VAL A 713 15.49 -7.62 34.29
N ARG A 714 15.14 -8.65 35.04
CA ARG A 714 15.21 -8.69 36.50
C ARG A 714 16.37 -9.58 36.90
N VAL A 715 17.35 -9.01 37.57
CA VAL A 715 18.55 -9.71 38.04
C VAL A 715 18.45 -9.91 39.54
N THR A 716 18.57 -11.17 40.00
CA THR A 716 18.70 -11.48 41.43
C THR A 716 20.18 -11.69 41.76
N ALA A 717 20.76 -10.84 42.60
CA ALA A 717 22.18 -10.90 42.93
C ALA A 717 22.43 -10.80 44.45
N LYS A 718 23.06 -11.84 45.01
CA LYS A 718 23.33 -11.96 46.45
C LYS A 718 24.81 -11.88 46.73
N ALA A 719 25.22 -10.94 47.58
CA ALA A 719 26.62 -10.73 47.96
C ALA A 719 27.58 -10.61 46.75
N GLY A 720 27.13 -9.99 45.66
CA GLY A 720 27.90 -9.80 44.42
C GLY A 720 27.83 -10.96 43.42
N THR A 721 27.15 -12.06 43.74
CA THR A 721 26.95 -13.22 42.85
C THR A 721 25.59 -13.15 42.17
N ILE A 722 25.57 -13.19 40.84
CA ILE A 722 24.34 -13.32 40.04
C ILE A 722 23.75 -14.72 40.25
N THR A 723 22.53 -14.81 40.77
CA THR A 723 21.85 -16.08 41.08
C THR A 723 20.65 -16.35 40.17
N ASN A 724 20.08 -15.31 39.57
CA ASN A 724 19.01 -15.44 38.59
C ASN A 724 19.00 -14.25 37.63
N VAL A 725 18.63 -14.49 36.38
CA VAL A 725 18.32 -13.46 35.39
C VAL A 725 17.01 -13.85 34.73
N GLU A 726 16.01 -12.99 34.83
CA GLU A 726 14.70 -13.17 34.20
C GLU A 726 14.47 -12.06 33.20
N ILE A 727 14.10 -12.40 31.97
CA ILE A 727 13.60 -11.41 31.02
C ILE A 727 12.15 -11.16 31.38
N VAL A 728 11.83 -9.94 31.83
CA VAL A 728 10.50 -9.59 32.36
C VAL A 728 9.67 -8.79 31.36
N ARG A 729 10.32 -8.23 30.33
CA ARG A 729 9.65 -7.60 29.19
C ARG A 729 10.59 -7.60 27.99
N GLU A 730 10.08 -8.02 26.85
CA GLU A 730 10.76 -7.94 25.56
C GLU A 730 9.72 -8.00 24.44
N HIS A 731 10.14 -7.60 23.24
CA HIS A 731 9.33 -7.60 22.03
C HIS A 731 10.18 -8.02 20.82
N GLU A 732 11.25 -8.77 21.06
CA GLU A 732 12.13 -9.26 19.99
C GLU A 732 11.37 -10.25 19.10
N SER A 733 11.84 -10.43 17.87
CA SER A 733 11.20 -11.38 16.95
C SER A 733 11.62 -12.80 17.31
N ASP A 734 10.66 -13.68 17.55
CA ASP A 734 10.90 -15.08 17.96
C ASP A 734 11.84 -15.81 16.99
N ASP A 735 11.67 -15.59 15.69
CA ASP A 735 12.46 -16.16 14.58
C ASP A 735 13.94 -15.73 14.56
N VAL A 736 14.32 -14.71 15.34
CA VAL A 736 15.72 -14.25 15.47
C VAL A 736 16.23 -14.42 16.89
N ALA A 737 15.40 -14.11 17.89
CA ALA A 737 15.85 -13.94 19.26
C ALA A 737 15.58 -15.13 20.18
N ALA A 738 14.79 -16.13 19.77
CA ALA A 738 14.36 -17.22 20.64
C ALA A 738 15.52 -17.93 21.37
N GLU A 739 16.61 -18.25 20.67
CA GLU A 739 17.77 -18.88 21.31
C GLU A 739 18.48 -17.91 22.28
N ALA A 740 18.64 -16.64 21.91
CA ALA A 740 19.26 -15.64 22.78
C ALA A 740 18.43 -15.41 24.07
N LEU A 741 17.11 -15.29 23.93
CA LEU A 741 16.17 -15.10 25.04
C LEU A 741 16.19 -16.30 26.00
N SER A 742 16.31 -17.51 25.46
CA SER A 742 16.21 -18.76 26.24
C SER A 742 17.53 -19.28 26.78
N THR A 743 18.70 -18.85 26.27
CA THR A 743 20.01 -19.41 26.68
C THR A 743 20.93 -18.41 27.38
N LEU A 744 20.89 -17.12 27.02
CA LEU A 744 21.79 -16.13 27.62
C LEU A 744 21.57 -15.91 29.11
N PRO A 745 20.33 -15.83 29.64
CA PRO A 745 20.13 -15.72 31.07
C PRO A 745 20.83 -16.83 31.88
N GLN A 746 20.81 -18.07 31.38
CA GLN A 746 21.44 -19.23 32.00
C GLN A 746 22.96 -19.18 31.88
N ARG A 747 23.49 -18.78 30.72
CA ARG A 747 24.95 -18.58 30.53
C ARG A 747 25.47 -17.52 31.49
N ILE A 748 24.78 -16.38 31.61
CA ILE A 748 25.14 -15.28 32.52
C ILE A 748 25.16 -15.72 33.98
N VAL A 749 24.17 -16.52 34.41
CA VAL A 749 24.13 -17.07 35.77
C VAL A 749 25.27 -18.07 35.99
N THR A 750 25.51 -18.95 35.03
CA THR A 750 26.53 -20.03 35.10
C THR A 750 27.95 -19.47 35.14
N GLU A 751 28.25 -18.49 34.27
CA GLU A 751 29.56 -17.84 34.18
C GLU A 751 29.72 -16.68 35.17
N ASN A 752 28.62 -16.31 35.84
CA ASN A 752 28.54 -15.21 36.82
C ASN A 752 29.00 -13.84 36.28
N THR A 753 28.77 -13.60 34.99
CA THR A 753 29.15 -12.35 34.32
C THR A 753 28.14 -12.01 33.23
N ALA A 754 27.94 -10.72 32.96
CA ALA A 754 27.17 -10.25 31.81
C ALA A 754 27.98 -10.29 30.49
N ASP A 755 29.29 -10.55 30.58
CA ASP A 755 30.22 -10.63 29.45
C ASP A 755 30.35 -12.05 28.89
N VAL A 756 29.22 -12.70 28.61
CA VAL A 756 29.16 -14.01 27.94
C VAL A 756 29.17 -13.88 26.42
N ASP A 757 29.49 -14.95 25.71
CA ASP A 757 29.42 -14.97 24.24
C ASP A 757 27.98 -14.76 23.74
N ALA A 758 27.85 -13.97 22.67
CA ALA A 758 26.56 -13.74 22.02
C ALA A 758 26.10 -15.00 21.30
N VAL A 759 24.78 -15.15 21.12
CA VAL A 759 24.23 -16.20 20.28
C VAL A 759 24.39 -15.81 18.81
N SER A 760 24.97 -16.70 18.01
CA SER A 760 25.12 -16.53 16.55
C SER A 760 23.76 -16.33 15.90
N GLY A 761 23.66 -15.42 14.92
CA GLY A 761 22.38 -15.04 14.31
C GLY A 761 21.49 -14.11 15.15
N ALA A 762 21.74 -13.96 16.45
CA ALA A 762 20.92 -13.15 17.37
C ALA A 762 21.73 -12.04 18.08
N SER A 763 22.73 -11.46 17.40
CA SER A 763 23.72 -10.59 18.04
C SER A 763 23.14 -9.32 18.67
N SER A 764 22.14 -8.68 18.04
CA SER A 764 21.51 -7.47 18.58
C SER A 764 20.70 -7.76 19.84
N SER A 765 19.86 -8.80 19.83
CA SER A 765 19.09 -9.25 20.99
C SER A 765 20.04 -9.72 22.11
N SER A 766 21.13 -10.41 21.76
CA SER A 766 22.18 -10.79 22.70
C SER A 766 22.81 -9.59 23.40
N ARG A 767 23.19 -8.55 22.63
CA ARG A 767 23.71 -7.29 23.20
C ARG A 767 22.69 -6.60 24.09
N ALA A 768 21.42 -6.57 23.69
CA ALA A 768 20.35 -5.97 24.46
C ALA A 768 20.21 -6.63 25.84
N ILE A 769 20.15 -7.96 25.90
CA ILE A 769 20.07 -8.74 27.15
C ILE A 769 21.30 -8.46 28.02
N LYS A 770 22.52 -8.58 27.45
CA LYS A 770 23.77 -8.34 28.18
C LYS A 770 23.84 -6.93 28.76
N ASN A 771 23.45 -5.91 27.98
CA ASN A 771 23.47 -4.52 28.42
C ASN A 771 22.37 -4.23 29.45
N ALA A 772 21.19 -4.84 29.32
CA ALA A 772 20.14 -4.75 30.34
C ALA A 772 20.62 -5.37 31.66
N VAL A 773 21.32 -6.51 31.64
CA VAL A 773 21.92 -7.09 32.84
C VAL A 773 22.99 -6.16 33.42
N LYS A 774 23.90 -5.62 32.60
CA LYS A 774 24.90 -4.65 33.06
C LYS A 774 24.26 -3.43 33.70
N ASP A 775 23.14 -2.96 33.17
CA ASP A 775 22.40 -1.84 33.72
C ASP A 775 21.78 -2.16 35.10
N ALA A 776 21.23 -3.37 35.26
CA ALA A 776 20.76 -3.86 36.56
C ALA A 776 21.92 -3.96 37.58
N LEU A 777 23.07 -4.48 37.16
CA LEU A 777 24.24 -4.67 38.03
C LEU A 777 24.89 -3.36 38.50
N LYS A 778 24.68 -2.22 37.81
CA LYS A 778 25.12 -0.90 38.30
C LYS A 778 24.37 -0.44 39.56
N GLN A 779 23.27 -1.11 39.91
CA GLN A 779 22.43 -0.79 41.07
C GLN A 779 22.80 -1.60 42.31
N LEU A 780 23.68 -2.59 42.16
CA LEU A 780 24.40 -3.25 43.26
C LEU A 780 25.49 -2.32 43.80
#